data_AF-A0A371SM93-F1
#
_entry.id   AF-A0A371SM93-F1
#
_cell.length_a   1.000
_cell.length_b   1.000
_cell.length_c   1.000
_cell.angle_alpha   90.00
_cell.angle_beta   90.00
_cell.angle_gamma   90.00
#
_symmetry.space_group_name_H-M   'P 1'
#
loop_
_entity.id
_entity.type
_entity.pdbx_description
1 polymer ?
#
loop_
_entity_poly.entity_id
_entity_poly.type
_entity_poly.pdbx_seq_one_letter_code
_entity_poly.pdbx_strand_id
1 'polypeptide(L)'
;MIIAETDPVLIKLIKENNLAAIIKWFEQRKDSLYKLARTYLHSSSDIQDVFYTVMFNMKADIRKLKKNPDLEKWVISQLLQECKKRNNFEELDDSLVLTYILGLSQKEVSEILGISVESVKARLHKGIESSSGGKEAHYQDKFIDYLSRTLDRPEKIELEIHLHTCQSCQQSLAGFQNTINSFIESADDIEVPEEFLDPVITALNKIEEDKRNKQKKRTTIGVGIASSLLILFLIGYATNAFAYIYYSWLDWRDLEDEQLLDYLKSGIGEPLDLVQESNGVKVTIKSAIADEFQTLIYYEVENLEEEEQYGINFWDGAYVENEFETFDQQAYPVNHLPVQPLDSDGTIFKGTLSLLPVTSEAKSIKLNISKLQKIGEDPKNPVWMAYNGQASFKNGKWDFEIPVKKQASIERPLNKKVTVDGVPIEFEKLIIAPTLTALQYRFKPYTVDKNINELFFEGIQTKEKTAKPISYGWNFPIESNMNEYFTFHSVFDSLYFDNPKEVRIPLHSLSYYMNDFYNVDIDMNQPFPQTFEYLGSKISIDIVELGTPTKIEITTEMSEGRKFESIDFSVVNNDAMGITGIEGVLVDRKGNIYNREEYDYYANMDVIDKPRHYQTKMFIELQNEISAEEIIPGWLSVRGYQGTTYLDEVINLELK
;
A
#
# COMPACT_ATOMS: atom_id res chain seq x y z
N MET A 1 -19.38 57.11 50.58
CA MET A 1 -19.06 55.69 50.78
C MET A 1 -17.74 55.42 50.09
N ILE A 2 -16.69 54.97 50.79
CA ILE A 2 -15.41 54.65 50.15
C ILE A 2 -15.59 53.28 49.52
N ILE A 3 -15.53 53.21 48.19
CA ILE A 3 -15.61 51.93 47.48
C ILE A 3 -14.36 51.12 47.85
N ALA A 4 -14.56 49.92 48.40
CA ALA A 4 -13.44 49.07 48.83
C ALA A 4 -12.58 48.70 47.62
N GLU A 5 -11.25 48.82 47.75
CA GLU A 5 -10.32 48.35 46.71
C GLU A 5 -10.55 46.86 46.42
N THR A 6 -10.62 46.50 45.14
CA THR A 6 -10.80 45.09 44.76
C THR A 6 -9.53 44.30 45.05
N ASP A 7 -9.67 43.17 45.76
CA ASP A 7 -8.58 42.20 45.98
C ASP A 7 -7.89 41.83 44.64
N PRO A 8 -6.56 42.03 44.49
CA PRO A 8 -5.81 41.67 43.29
C PRO A 8 -6.00 40.20 42.85
N VAL A 9 -6.22 39.28 43.80
CA VAL A 9 -6.48 37.87 43.52
C VAL A 9 -7.85 37.71 42.84
N LEU A 10 -8.86 38.44 43.32
CA LEU A 10 -10.19 38.43 42.73
C LEU A 10 -10.16 38.99 41.29
N ILE A 11 -9.41 40.08 41.06
CA ILE A 11 -9.21 40.65 39.71
C ILE A 11 -8.56 39.62 38.77
N LYS A 12 -7.54 38.88 39.24
CA LYS A 12 -6.88 37.85 38.45
C LYS A 12 -7.86 36.75 38.04
N LEU A 13 -8.64 36.22 38.98
CA LEU A 13 -9.64 35.17 38.71
C LEU A 13 -10.73 35.64 37.74
N ILE A 14 -11.18 36.90 37.87
CA ILE A 14 -12.12 37.51 36.91
C ILE A 14 -11.49 37.57 35.51
N LYS A 15 -10.22 37.96 35.39
CA LYS A 15 -9.48 37.98 34.11
C LYS A 15 -9.19 36.58 33.53
N GLU A 16 -9.39 35.52 34.31
CA GLU A 16 -9.29 34.11 33.90
C GLU A 16 -10.66 33.46 33.59
N ASN A 17 -11.72 34.26 33.51
CA ASN A 17 -13.09 33.84 33.18
C ASN A 17 -13.80 33.02 34.25
N ASN A 18 -13.43 33.22 35.52
CA ASN A 18 -14.04 32.50 36.63
C ASN A 18 -15.40 33.14 37.02
N LEU A 19 -16.50 32.42 36.77
CA LEU A 19 -17.85 32.93 37.07
C LEU A 19 -18.06 33.20 38.56
N ALA A 20 -17.55 32.34 39.45
CA ALA A 20 -17.69 32.53 40.89
C ALA A 20 -16.96 33.80 41.36
N ALA A 21 -15.82 34.13 40.75
CA ALA A 21 -15.12 35.38 41.03
C ALA A 21 -15.90 36.62 40.56
N ILE A 22 -16.58 36.54 39.41
CA ILE A 22 -17.46 37.61 38.91
C ILE A 22 -18.64 37.80 39.87
N ILE A 23 -19.32 36.71 40.26
CA ILE A 23 -20.46 36.76 41.21
C ILE A 23 -20.03 37.39 42.53
N LYS A 24 -18.93 36.90 43.12
CA LYS A 24 -18.39 37.42 44.38
C LYS A 24 -18.06 38.92 44.31
N TRP A 25 -17.58 39.40 43.17
CA TRP A 25 -17.27 40.83 42.98
C TRP A 25 -18.54 41.70 42.98
N PHE A 26 -19.61 41.23 42.33
CA PHE A 26 -20.91 41.91 42.33
C PHE A 26 -21.57 41.89 43.71
N GLU A 27 -21.50 40.76 44.43
CA GLU A 27 -22.02 40.65 45.79
C GLU A 27 -21.38 41.68 46.74
N GLN A 28 -20.07 41.88 46.64
CA GLN A 28 -19.32 42.86 47.45
C GLN A 28 -19.73 44.33 47.18
N ARG A 29 -20.35 44.60 46.03
CA ARG A 29 -20.70 45.95 45.55
C ARG A 29 -22.19 46.11 45.29
N LYS A 30 -22.99 45.13 45.71
CA LYS A 30 -24.40 45.02 45.34
C LYS A 30 -25.17 46.28 45.73
N ASP A 31 -24.86 46.85 46.89
CA ASP A 31 -25.57 48.03 47.38
C ASP A 31 -25.30 49.27 46.52
N SER A 32 -24.02 49.58 46.24
CA SER A 32 -23.65 50.71 45.38
C SER A 32 -24.23 50.59 43.97
N LEU A 33 -24.08 49.40 43.37
CA LEU A 33 -24.52 49.16 42.00
C LEU A 33 -26.04 49.13 41.89
N TYR A 34 -26.74 48.62 42.92
CA TYR A 34 -28.19 48.66 42.98
C TYR A 34 -28.70 50.08 43.13
N LYS A 35 -28.09 50.90 44.00
CA LYS A 35 -28.41 52.33 44.13
C LYS A 35 -28.26 53.05 42.80
N LEU A 36 -27.16 52.83 42.08
CA LEU A 36 -26.97 53.36 40.73
C LEU A 36 -28.06 52.88 39.75
N ALA A 37 -28.40 51.60 39.75
CA ALA A 37 -29.42 51.10 38.82
C ALA A 37 -30.81 51.65 39.15
N ARG A 38 -31.11 51.82 40.45
CA ARG A 38 -32.40 52.28 40.97
C ARG A 38 -32.72 53.72 40.60
N THR A 39 -31.72 54.56 40.36
CA THR A 39 -31.95 55.94 39.88
C THR A 39 -32.48 55.98 38.46
N TYR A 40 -32.20 54.95 37.66
CA TYR A 40 -32.67 54.85 36.28
C TYR A 40 -33.83 53.85 36.12
N LEU A 41 -34.02 52.90 37.03
CA LEU A 41 -34.97 51.80 36.85
C LEU A 41 -35.90 51.63 38.05
N HIS A 42 -37.21 51.55 37.79
CA HIS A 42 -38.23 51.43 38.82
C HIS A 42 -38.65 49.99 39.14
N SER A 43 -38.31 49.00 38.29
CA SER A 43 -38.58 47.59 38.58
C SER A 43 -37.33 46.87 39.07
N SER A 44 -37.45 46.09 40.14
CA SER A 44 -36.39 45.19 40.58
C SER A 44 -36.06 44.12 39.54
N SER A 45 -37.01 43.72 38.69
CA SER A 45 -36.76 42.79 37.58
C SER A 45 -35.81 43.39 36.54
N ASP A 46 -36.00 44.67 36.20
CA ASP A 46 -35.18 45.34 35.19
C ASP A 46 -33.75 45.54 35.70
N ILE A 47 -33.61 45.82 37.01
CA ILE A 47 -32.31 45.89 37.67
C ILE A 47 -31.64 44.50 37.65
N GLN A 48 -32.37 43.42 37.96
CA GLN A 48 -31.84 42.05 37.85
C GLN A 48 -31.36 41.73 36.43
N ASP A 49 -32.12 42.12 35.41
CA ASP A 49 -31.75 41.92 34.01
C ASP A 49 -30.50 42.71 33.59
N VAL A 50 -30.35 43.95 34.10
CA VAL A 50 -29.13 44.74 33.90
C VAL A 50 -27.92 44.02 34.52
N PHE A 51 -28.05 43.58 35.78
CA PHE A 51 -26.97 42.85 36.47
C PHE A 51 -26.60 41.56 35.72
N TYR A 52 -27.60 40.77 35.32
CA TYR A 52 -27.40 39.57 34.51
C TYR A 52 -26.65 39.90 33.21
N THR A 53 -27.07 40.93 32.49
CA THR A 53 -26.48 41.32 31.21
C THR A 53 -25.03 41.75 31.36
N VAL A 54 -24.72 42.58 32.36
CA VAL A 54 -23.35 43.04 32.60
C VAL A 54 -22.45 41.88 33.03
N MET A 55 -22.89 41.02 33.95
CA MET A 55 -22.15 39.83 34.38
C MET A 55 -21.92 38.84 33.22
N PHE A 56 -22.92 38.64 32.36
CA PHE A 56 -22.82 37.82 31.16
C PHE A 56 -21.81 38.42 30.17
N ASN A 57 -21.85 39.73 29.92
CA ASN A 57 -20.94 40.42 29.02
C ASN A 57 -19.49 40.37 29.53
N MET A 58 -19.27 40.46 30.84
CA MET A 58 -17.95 40.25 31.44
C MET A 58 -17.35 38.88 31.11
N LYS A 59 -18.20 37.84 31.10
CA LYS A 59 -17.82 36.47 30.73
C LYS A 59 -17.59 36.30 29.23
N ALA A 60 -18.45 36.90 28.40
CA ALA A 60 -18.38 36.79 26.94
C ALA A 60 -17.19 37.57 26.35
N ASP A 61 -16.89 38.76 26.89
CA ASP A 61 -15.95 39.73 26.33
C ASP A 61 -14.70 39.94 27.20
N ILE A 62 -14.19 38.88 27.81
CA ILE A 62 -13.05 38.94 28.73
C ILE A 62 -11.77 39.57 28.12
N ARG A 63 -11.63 39.51 26.79
CA ARG A 63 -10.54 40.17 26.06
C ARG A 63 -10.58 41.69 26.18
N LYS A 64 -11.77 42.31 26.25
CA LYS A 64 -11.94 43.75 26.49
C LYS A 64 -11.59 44.09 27.94
N LEU A 65 -11.99 43.23 28.87
CA LEU A 65 -11.71 43.37 30.30
C LEU A 65 -10.20 43.31 30.63
N LYS A 66 -9.42 42.51 29.89
CA LYS A 66 -7.95 42.47 30.01
C LYS A 66 -7.25 43.75 29.57
N LYS A 67 -7.88 44.58 28.73
CA LYS A 67 -7.31 45.83 28.21
C LYS A 67 -7.64 47.07 29.04
N ASN A 68 -8.66 47.00 29.91
CA ASN A 68 -9.02 48.11 30.78
C ASN A 68 -8.18 48.09 32.07
N PRO A 69 -7.53 49.20 32.44
CA PRO A 69 -6.67 49.27 33.63
C PRO A 69 -7.48 49.24 34.93
N ASP A 70 -8.73 49.71 34.90
CA ASP A 70 -9.61 49.84 36.06
C ASP A 70 -10.94 49.08 35.82
N LEU A 71 -11.09 47.96 36.54
CA LEU A 71 -12.26 47.07 36.42
C LEU A 71 -13.54 47.77 36.88
N GLU A 72 -13.45 48.58 37.93
CA GLU A 72 -14.59 49.17 38.61
C GLU A 72 -15.26 50.24 37.75
N LYS A 73 -14.46 51.17 37.24
CA LYS A 73 -14.94 52.22 36.31
C LYS A 73 -15.56 51.61 35.06
N TRP A 74 -14.93 50.55 34.55
CA TRP A 74 -15.48 49.84 33.40
C TRP A 74 -16.84 49.20 33.71
N VAL A 75 -17.00 48.50 34.83
CA VAL A 75 -18.31 47.92 35.22
C VAL A 75 -19.36 49.01 35.41
N ILE A 76 -19.02 50.11 36.09
CA ILE A 76 -19.94 51.24 36.29
C ILE A 76 -20.39 51.82 34.95
N SER A 77 -19.46 52.02 33.99
CA SER A 77 -19.82 52.51 32.65
C SER A 77 -20.74 51.55 31.90
N GLN A 78 -20.52 50.23 32.02
CA GLN A 78 -21.38 49.22 31.40
C GLN A 78 -22.76 49.18 32.04
N LEU A 79 -22.83 49.24 33.38
CA LEU A 79 -24.08 49.27 34.12
C LEU A 79 -24.91 50.51 33.73
N LEU A 80 -24.28 51.69 33.71
CA LEU A 80 -24.91 52.94 33.30
C LEU A 80 -25.47 52.85 31.87
N GLN A 81 -24.68 52.32 30.93
CA GLN A 81 -25.11 52.12 29.55
C GLN A 81 -26.29 51.15 29.44
N GLU A 82 -26.28 50.05 30.19
CA GLU A 82 -27.34 49.05 30.19
C GLU A 82 -28.63 49.54 30.86
N CYS A 83 -28.54 50.37 31.90
CA CYS A 83 -29.68 51.06 32.50
C CYS A 83 -30.34 52.01 31.49
N LYS A 84 -29.54 52.83 30.79
CA LYS A 84 -30.04 53.78 29.79
C LYS A 84 -30.70 53.15 28.58
N LYS A 85 -30.28 51.96 28.18
CA LYS A 85 -30.95 51.21 27.10
C LYS A 85 -32.38 50.82 27.46
N ARG A 86 -32.67 50.65 28.75
CA ARG A 86 -33.94 50.15 29.27
C ARG A 86 -34.86 51.25 29.79
N ASN A 87 -34.32 52.45 30.05
CA ASN A 87 -35.11 53.61 30.44
C ASN A 87 -35.15 54.67 29.33
N ASN A 88 -36.34 55.11 28.94
CA ASN A 88 -36.58 56.15 27.93
C ASN A 88 -36.80 57.55 28.54
N PHE A 89 -36.73 57.70 29.88
CA PHE A 89 -36.93 58.98 30.55
C PHE A 89 -35.60 59.68 30.85
N GLU A 90 -35.49 60.94 30.42
CA GLU A 90 -34.40 61.87 30.74
C GLU A 90 -34.84 62.68 31.95
N GLU A 91 -34.25 62.49 33.13
CA GLU A 91 -34.52 63.44 34.22
C GLU A 91 -33.36 63.70 35.20
N LEU A 92 -32.21 63.00 35.10
CA LEU A 92 -31.04 63.35 35.92
C LEU A 92 -29.70 63.17 35.17
N ASP A 93 -28.84 64.19 35.23
CA ASP A 93 -27.51 64.17 34.60
C ASP A 93 -26.62 63.11 35.29
N ASP A 94 -25.96 62.27 34.49
CA ASP A 94 -25.08 61.21 35.02
C ASP A 94 -24.00 61.75 35.94
N SER A 95 -23.55 62.98 35.73
CA SER A 95 -22.55 63.62 36.59
C SER A 95 -23.08 63.77 38.01
N LEU A 96 -24.35 64.15 38.18
CA LEU A 96 -24.99 64.26 39.50
C LEU A 96 -25.13 62.89 40.17
N VAL A 97 -25.57 61.89 39.41
CA VAL A 97 -25.74 60.52 39.91
C VAL A 97 -24.39 59.95 40.37
N LEU A 98 -23.38 60.00 39.52
CA LEU A 98 -22.07 59.45 39.83
C LEU A 98 -21.40 60.19 41.00
N THR A 99 -21.54 61.52 41.08
CA THR A 99 -20.90 62.31 42.17
C THR A 99 -21.65 62.22 43.49
N TYR A 100 -22.97 62.37 43.52
CA TYR A 100 -23.72 62.49 44.78
C TYR A 100 -24.41 61.21 45.22
N ILE A 101 -24.77 60.31 44.29
CA ILE A 101 -25.43 59.03 44.62
C ILE A 101 -24.39 57.93 44.82
N LEU A 102 -23.39 57.84 43.94
CA LEU A 102 -22.27 56.91 44.10
C LEU A 102 -21.10 57.46 44.93
N GLY A 103 -21.05 58.78 45.15
CA GLY A 103 -19.98 59.41 45.95
C GLY A 103 -18.62 59.47 45.26
N LEU A 104 -18.58 59.43 43.92
CA LEU A 104 -17.33 59.45 43.16
C LEU A 104 -16.76 60.87 43.05
N SER A 105 -15.43 60.96 43.04
CA SER A 105 -14.74 62.23 42.79
C SER A 105 -14.97 62.70 41.35
N GLN A 106 -14.92 64.01 41.13
CA GLN A 106 -15.08 64.60 39.79
C GLN A 106 -14.10 63.99 38.76
N LYS A 107 -12.90 63.60 39.19
CA LYS A 107 -11.92 62.91 38.36
C LYS A 107 -12.40 61.51 37.95
N GLU A 108 -12.89 60.72 38.88
CA GLU A 108 -13.43 59.38 38.57
C GLU A 108 -14.64 59.45 37.64
N VAL A 109 -15.53 60.43 37.87
CA VAL A 109 -16.67 60.69 36.98
C VAL A 109 -16.21 61.05 35.56
N SER A 110 -15.17 61.88 35.44
CA SER A 110 -14.60 62.27 34.14
C SER A 110 -14.08 61.06 33.36
N GLU A 111 -13.44 60.10 34.04
CA GLU A 111 -12.90 58.88 33.45
C GLU A 111 -14.01 57.90 33.04
N ILE A 112 -15.09 57.78 33.82
CA ILE A 112 -16.25 56.92 33.52
C ILE A 112 -17.05 57.46 32.32
N LEU A 113 -17.30 58.77 32.28
CA LEU A 113 -18.11 59.41 31.24
C LEU A 113 -17.31 59.77 29.98
N GLY A 114 -15.97 59.76 30.04
CA GLY A 114 -15.11 60.14 28.92
C GLY A 114 -15.16 61.62 28.57
N ILE A 115 -15.37 62.50 29.55
CA ILE A 115 -15.44 63.97 29.39
C ILE A 115 -14.39 64.66 30.29
N SER A 116 -14.11 65.95 30.10
CA SER A 116 -13.14 66.66 30.94
C SER A 116 -13.68 66.94 32.36
N VAL A 117 -12.79 67.13 33.34
CA VAL A 117 -13.20 67.48 34.72
C VAL A 117 -13.98 68.80 34.74
N GLU A 118 -13.61 69.76 33.90
CA GLU A 118 -14.32 71.04 33.74
C GLU A 118 -15.74 70.81 33.19
N SER A 119 -15.90 69.84 32.28
CA SER A 119 -17.21 69.46 31.75
C SER A 119 -18.09 68.82 32.83
N VAL A 120 -17.51 67.99 33.70
CA VAL A 120 -18.21 67.45 34.88
C VAL A 120 -18.65 68.59 35.79
N LYS A 121 -17.77 69.52 36.15
CA LYS A 121 -18.10 70.68 36.99
C LYS A 121 -19.23 71.53 36.41
N ALA A 122 -19.18 71.81 35.12
CA ALA A 122 -20.22 72.57 34.44
C ALA A 122 -21.59 71.86 34.48
N ARG A 123 -21.61 70.53 34.30
CA ARG A 123 -22.84 69.73 34.39
C ARG A 123 -23.38 69.68 35.82
N LEU A 124 -22.52 69.50 36.82
CA LEU A 124 -22.90 69.55 38.24
C LEU A 124 -23.50 70.92 38.59
N HIS A 125 -22.82 72.00 38.21
CA HIS A 125 -23.30 73.36 38.43
C HIS A 125 -24.68 73.57 37.81
N LYS A 126 -24.83 73.28 36.52
CA LYS A 126 -26.10 73.45 35.80
C LYS A 126 -27.23 72.62 36.41
N GLY A 127 -26.96 71.36 36.76
CA GLY A 127 -27.98 70.45 37.30
C GLY A 127 -28.42 70.79 38.73
N ILE A 128 -27.50 71.31 39.55
CA ILE A 128 -27.83 71.83 40.89
C ILE A 128 -28.55 73.17 40.78
N GLU A 129 -28.07 74.07 39.91
CA GLU A 129 -28.69 75.36 39.67
C GLU A 129 -30.17 75.20 39.24
N SER A 130 -30.45 74.32 38.28
CA SER A 130 -31.83 74.05 37.84
C SER A 130 -32.74 73.51 38.94
N SER A 131 -32.16 72.88 39.96
CA SER A 131 -32.91 72.22 41.04
C SER A 131 -32.96 73.05 42.34
N SER A 132 -32.04 74.00 42.51
CA SER A 132 -31.87 74.80 43.73
C SER A 132 -32.76 76.05 43.79
N GLY A 133 -33.33 76.48 42.65
CA GLY A 133 -34.19 77.67 42.57
C GLY A 133 -33.51 78.99 42.95
N GLY A 134 -32.17 79.02 43.02
CA GLY A 134 -31.38 80.18 43.42
C GLY A 134 -31.42 81.32 42.40
N LYS A 135 -31.25 82.56 42.87
CA LYS A 135 -31.03 83.74 42.01
C LYS A 135 -29.55 83.84 41.62
N GLU A 136 -29.27 84.44 40.46
CA GLU A 136 -27.90 84.74 40.01
C GLU A 136 -27.05 85.38 41.11
N ALA A 137 -25.86 84.81 41.36
CA ALA A 137 -24.92 85.23 42.40
C ALA A 137 -23.52 85.47 41.84
N HIS A 138 -22.71 86.34 42.48
CA HIS A 138 -21.43 86.79 41.94
C HIS A 138 -20.34 85.71 41.83
N TYR A 139 -20.35 84.73 42.75
CA TYR A 139 -19.32 83.66 42.84
C TYR A 139 -19.92 82.26 42.62
N GLN A 140 -21.05 82.18 41.91
CA GLN A 140 -21.81 80.94 41.77
C GLN A 140 -20.98 79.83 41.09
N ASP A 141 -20.14 80.21 40.13
CA ASP A 141 -19.19 79.36 39.43
C ASP A 141 -18.18 78.66 40.35
N LYS A 142 -17.88 79.24 41.52
CA LYS A 142 -16.95 78.68 42.52
C LYS A 142 -17.62 77.76 43.55
N PHE A 143 -18.96 77.66 43.58
CA PHE A 143 -19.67 76.93 44.64
C PHE A 143 -19.42 75.42 44.62
N ILE A 144 -19.38 74.79 43.44
CA ILE A 144 -19.13 73.34 43.32
C ILE A 144 -17.74 72.98 43.86
N ASP A 145 -16.73 73.78 43.52
CA ASP A 145 -15.37 73.57 44.01
C ASP A 145 -15.22 73.86 45.51
N TYR A 146 -15.94 74.87 46.01
CA TYR A 146 -15.98 75.18 47.43
C TYR A 146 -16.62 74.04 48.24
N LEU A 147 -17.80 73.56 47.83
CA LEU A 147 -18.54 72.48 48.51
C LEU A 147 -17.83 71.12 48.38
N SER A 148 -17.15 70.88 47.27
CA SER A 148 -16.33 69.68 47.05
C SER A 148 -14.95 69.74 47.72
N ARG A 149 -14.62 70.86 48.39
CA ARG A 149 -13.31 71.12 49.04
C ARG A 149 -12.11 71.05 48.08
N THR A 150 -12.32 71.40 46.82
CA THR A 150 -11.31 71.41 45.74
C THR A 150 -10.88 72.82 45.35
N LEU A 151 -11.53 73.86 45.88
CA LEU A 151 -11.19 75.26 45.63
C LEU A 151 -9.83 75.64 46.23
N ASP A 152 -8.98 76.34 45.47
CA ASP A 152 -7.67 76.77 45.93
C ASP A 152 -7.78 77.74 47.11
N ARG A 153 -6.78 77.71 48.00
CA ARG A 153 -6.80 78.44 49.28
C ARG A 153 -7.00 79.95 49.13
N PRO A 154 -6.35 80.67 48.19
CA PRO A 154 -6.57 82.11 48.00
C PRO A 154 -8.01 82.42 47.56
N GLU A 155 -8.54 81.65 46.59
CA GLU A 155 -9.90 81.85 46.08
C GLU A 155 -10.97 81.48 47.11
N LYS A 156 -10.70 80.46 47.94
CA LYS A 156 -11.55 80.09 49.06
C LYS A 156 -11.65 81.21 50.09
N ILE A 157 -10.53 81.81 50.47
CA ILE A 157 -10.51 82.94 51.42
C ILE A 157 -11.29 84.13 50.84
N GLU A 158 -11.09 84.44 49.56
CA GLU A 158 -11.81 85.51 48.88
C GLU A 158 -13.34 85.27 48.90
N LEU A 159 -13.77 84.05 48.57
CA LEU A 159 -15.16 83.65 48.62
C LEU A 159 -15.74 83.75 50.04
N GLU A 160 -15.04 83.26 51.06
CA GLU A 160 -15.49 83.31 52.45
C GLU A 160 -15.66 84.75 52.96
N ILE A 161 -14.72 85.65 52.63
CA ILE A 161 -14.85 87.10 52.92
C ILE A 161 -16.08 87.69 52.24
N HIS A 162 -16.31 87.36 50.97
CA HIS A 162 -17.48 87.84 50.24
C HIS A 162 -18.79 87.30 50.83
N LEU A 163 -18.83 86.01 51.17
CA LEU A 163 -19.99 85.37 51.78
C LEU A 163 -20.37 86.05 53.10
N HIS A 164 -19.44 86.59 53.89
CA HIS A 164 -19.79 87.34 55.11
C HIS A 164 -20.60 88.62 54.87
N THR A 165 -20.55 89.19 53.65
CA THR A 165 -21.14 90.51 53.36
C THR A 165 -22.21 90.48 52.27
N CYS A 166 -22.38 89.37 51.53
CA CYS A 166 -23.31 89.27 50.41
C CYS A 166 -24.44 88.24 50.66
N GLN A 167 -25.64 88.74 50.96
CA GLN A 167 -26.81 87.90 51.26
C GLN A 167 -27.28 87.04 50.08
N SER A 168 -27.18 87.52 48.84
CA SER A 168 -27.57 86.74 47.65
C SER A 168 -26.63 85.54 47.44
N CYS A 169 -25.32 85.71 47.60
CA CYS A 169 -24.35 84.61 47.53
C CYS A 169 -24.53 83.60 48.67
N GLN A 170 -24.84 84.05 49.89
CA GLN A 170 -25.17 83.14 51.01
C GLN A 170 -26.40 82.28 50.72
N GLN A 171 -27.49 82.91 50.25
CA GLN A 171 -28.73 82.21 49.93
C GLN A 171 -28.56 81.23 48.77
N SER A 172 -27.84 81.63 47.72
CA SER A 172 -27.57 80.78 46.56
C SER A 172 -26.66 79.59 46.95
N LEU A 173 -25.61 79.82 47.74
CA LEU A 173 -24.76 78.74 48.26
C LEU A 173 -25.54 77.76 49.16
N ALA A 174 -26.41 78.27 50.03
CA ALA A 174 -27.29 77.43 50.85
C ALA A 174 -28.27 76.61 49.99
N GLY A 175 -28.79 77.19 48.90
CA GLY A 175 -29.62 76.49 47.92
C GLY A 175 -28.87 75.33 47.25
N PHE A 176 -27.62 75.58 46.80
CA PHE A 176 -26.75 74.54 46.26
C PHE A 176 -26.49 73.43 47.29
N GLN A 177 -26.15 73.79 48.53
CA GLN A 177 -25.89 72.83 49.60
C GLN A 177 -27.12 71.98 49.94
N ASN A 178 -28.30 72.59 50.06
CA ASN A 178 -29.55 71.87 50.35
C ASN A 178 -29.93 70.91 49.22
N THR A 179 -29.72 71.31 47.98
CA THR A 179 -29.97 70.46 46.79
C THR A 179 -29.01 69.27 46.74
N ILE A 180 -27.73 69.49 47.05
CA ILE A 180 -26.78 68.38 47.16
C ILE A 180 -27.18 67.43 48.27
N ASN A 181 -27.57 67.95 49.44
CA ASN A 181 -28.02 67.13 50.56
C ASN A 181 -29.27 66.31 50.20
N SER A 182 -30.24 66.88 49.47
CA SER A 182 -31.43 66.13 49.07
C SER A 182 -31.11 64.98 48.10
N PHE A 183 -30.13 65.14 47.21
CA PHE A 183 -29.64 64.04 46.36
C PHE A 183 -28.98 62.93 47.19
N ILE A 184 -28.19 63.30 48.20
CA ILE A 184 -27.52 62.34 49.09
C ILE A 184 -28.56 61.61 49.96
N GLU A 185 -29.51 62.32 50.56
CA GLU A 185 -30.60 61.73 51.35
C GLU A 185 -31.47 60.79 50.49
N SER A 186 -31.82 61.20 49.27
CA SER A 186 -32.57 60.35 48.33
C SER A 186 -31.80 59.08 47.95
N ALA A 187 -30.47 59.12 47.93
CA ALA A 187 -29.63 57.95 47.69
C ALA A 187 -29.54 57.02 48.91
N ASP A 188 -29.60 57.59 50.12
CA ASP A 188 -29.58 56.83 51.37
C ASP A 188 -30.91 56.13 51.64
N ASP A 189 -32.04 56.70 51.20
CA ASP A 189 -33.37 56.09 51.27
C ASP A 189 -33.57 54.89 50.33
N ILE A 190 -32.63 54.62 49.41
CA ILE A 190 -32.71 53.46 48.53
C ILE A 190 -32.34 52.19 49.30
N GLU A 191 -33.36 51.41 49.68
CA GLU A 191 -33.21 50.08 50.26
C GLU A 191 -32.96 49.01 49.18
N VAL A 192 -31.97 48.15 49.45
CA VAL A 192 -31.57 47.04 48.57
C VAL A 192 -32.23 45.76 49.08
N PRO A 193 -33.08 45.07 48.28
CA PRO A 193 -33.71 43.83 48.73
C PRO A 193 -32.65 42.73 48.98
N GLU A 194 -32.71 42.02 50.12
CA GLU A 194 -31.64 41.10 50.54
C GLU A 194 -31.28 40.04 49.49
N GLU A 195 -32.29 39.45 48.84
CA GLU A 195 -32.16 38.31 47.90
C GLU A 195 -32.24 38.74 46.42
N PHE A 196 -32.05 40.02 46.09
CA PHE A 196 -32.27 40.47 44.70
C PHE A 196 -31.30 39.83 43.69
N LEU A 197 -30.10 39.42 44.10
CA LEU A 197 -29.10 38.81 43.22
C LEU A 197 -29.33 37.31 42.96
N ASP A 198 -30.10 36.62 43.80
CA ASP A 198 -30.24 35.16 43.72
C ASP A 198 -30.83 34.66 42.38
N PRO A 199 -31.87 35.32 41.81
CA PRO A 199 -32.37 34.96 40.48
C PRO A 199 -31.31 35.12 39.38
N VAL A 200 -30.47 36.17 39.47
CA VAL A 200 -29.39 36.45 38.51
C VAL A 200 -28.32 35.38 38.58
N ILE A 201 -27.89 35.02 39.79
CA ILE A 201 -26.90 33.97 40.04
C ILE A 201 -27.40 32.62 39.53
N THR A 202 -28.66 32.29 39.81
CA THR A 202 -29.30 31.03 39.37
C THR A 202 -29.34 30.93 37.83
N ALA A 203 -29.71 32.01 37.15
CA ALA A 203 -29.76 32.06 35.69
C ALA A 203 -28.36 31.85 35.05
N LEU A 204 -27.33 32.48 35.61
CA LEU A 204 -25.95 32.35 35.10
C LEU A 204 -25.38 30.94 35.28
N ASN A 205 -25.64 30.30 36.44
CA ASN A 205 -25.15 28.95 36.72
C ASN A 205 -25.79 27.89 35.80
N LYS A 206 -27.10 27.99 35.52
CA LYS A 206 -27.82 27.05 34.64
C LYS A 206 -27.22 26.98 33.23
N ILE A 207 -26.86 28.12 32.65
CA ILE A 207 -26.27 28.21 31.30
C ILE A 207 -24.88 27.57 31.24
N GLU A 208 -24.09 27.68 32.31
CA GLU A 208 -22.75 27.08 32.39
C GLU A 208 -22.83 25.55 32.43
N GLU A 209 -23.79 25.01 33.18
CA GLU A 209 -24.01 23.58 33.27
C GLU A 209 -24.47 22.96 31.94
N ASP A 210 -25.37 23.64 31.22
CA ASP A 210 -25.83 23.23 29.89
C ASP A 210 -24.70 23.21 28.85
N LYS A 211 -23.78 24.19 28.89
CA LYS A 211 -22.59 24.22 28.01
C LYS A 211 -21.64 23.05 28.29
N ARG A 212 -21.39 22.75 29.57
CA ARG A 212 -20.52 21.64 29.99
C ARG A 212 -21.06 20.28 29.52
N ASN A 213 -22.37 20.09 29.58
CA ASN A 213 -23.02 18.84 29.15
C ASN A 213 -22.98 18.65 27.62
N LYS A 214 -23.10 19.73 26.84
CA LYS A 214 -22.98 19.67 25.36
C LYS A 214 -21.56 19.36 24.88
N GLN A 215 -20.52 19.85 25.55
CA GLN A 215 -19.13 19.54 25.22
C GLN A 215 -18.77 18.07 25.47
N LYS A 216 -19.23 17.47 26.58
CA LYS A 216 -19.00 16.03 26.89
C LYS A 216 -19.59 15.07 25.84
N LYS A 217 -20.74 15.41 25.24
CA LYS A 217 -21.34 14.59 24.18
C LYS A 217 -20.53 14.63 22.87
N ARG A 218 -19.94 15.78 22.51
CA ARG A 218 -19.17 15.94 21.26
C ARG A 218 -17.81 15.23 21.29
N THR A 219 -17.13 15.20 22.43
CA THR A 219 -15.84 14.52 22.57
C THR A 219 -15.97 13.00 22.52
N THR A 220 -17.07 12.45 23.03
CA THR A 220 -17.31 10.99 23.05
C THR A 220 -17.53 10.42 21.64
N ILE A 221 -18.21 11.16 20.76
CA ILE A 221 -18.44 10.76 19.35
C ILE A 221 -17.14 10.84 18.53
N GLY A 222 -16.31 11.87 18.76
CA GLY A 222 -15.04 12.04 18.06
C GLY A 222 -14.02 10.94 18.37
N VAL A 223 -13.97 10.47 19.63
CA VAL A 223 -13.10 9.35 20.03
C VAL A 223 -13.54 8.05 19.35
N GLY A 224 -14.85 7.78 19.24
CA GLY A 224 -15.36 6.57 18.57
C GLY A 224 -14.97 6.51 17.08
N ILE A 225 -15.06 7.62 16.36
CA ILE A 225 -14.68 7.69 14.93
C ILE A 225 -13.18 7.49 14.76
N ALA A 226 -12.34 8.19 15.56
CA ALA A 226 -10.89 8.06 15.48
C ALA A 226 -10.41 6.63 15.79
N SER A 227 -10.99 5.98 16.81
CA SER A 227 -10.67 4.59 17.14
C SER A 227 -11.07 3.61 16.03
N SER A 228 -12.22 3.82 15.38
CA SER A 228 -12.65 2.96 14.26
C SER A 228 -11.76 3.09 13.02
N LEU A 229 -11.31 4.31 12.69
CA LEU A 229 -10.37 4.54 11.59
C LEU A 229 -9.00 3.92 11.90
N LEU A 230 -8.52 4.06 13.14
CA LEU A 230 -7.25 3.45 13.56
C LEU A 230 -7.30 1.91 13.45
N ILE A 231 -8.42 1.29 13.83
CA ILE A 231 -8.63 -0.16 13.69
C ILE A 231 -8.68 -0.57 12.21
N LEU A 232 -9.35 0.20 11.33
CA LEU A 232 -9.36 -0.06 9.89
C LEU A 232 -7.96 0.04 9.27
N PHE A 233 -7.15 1.03 9.66
CA PHE A 233 -5.76 1.14 9.23
C PHE A 233 -4.91 -0.03 9.72
N LEU A 234 -5.09 -0.47 10.96
CA LEU A 234 -4.36 -1.62 11.52
C LEU A 234 -4.76 -2.94 10.84
N ILE A 235 -6.05 -3.15 10.57
CA ILE A 235 -6.53 -4.32 9.82
C ILE A 235 -5.97 -4.29 8.40
N GLY A 236 -6.07 -3.17 7.70
CA GLY A 236 -5.57 -3.04 6.33
C GLY A 236 -4.06 -3.23 6.21
N TYR A 237 -3.28 -2.80 7.21
CA TYR A 237 -1.83 -3.07 7.29
C TYR A 237 -1.53 -4.54 7.58
N ALA A 238 -2.26 -5.19 8.49
CA ALA A 238 -2.02 -6.58 8.85
C ALA A 238 -2.43 -7.58 7.76
N THR A 239 -3.42 -7.26 6.93
CA THR A 239 -3.94 -8.17 5.89
C THR A 239 -3.51 -7.81 4.47
N ASN A 240 -2.57 -6.87 4.28
CA ASN A 240 -2.19 -6.34 2.96
C ASN A 240 -3.37 -5.79 2.12
N ALA A 241 -4.51 -5.43 2.73
CA ALA A 241 -5.69 -4.99 1.98
C ALA A 241 -5.48 -3.67 1.21
N PHE A 242 -4.53 -2.83 1.65
CA PHE A 242 -4.15 -1.62 0.93
C PHE A 242 -3.41 -1.91 -0.37
N ALA A 243 -2.57 -2.95 -0.40
CA ALA A 243 -1.91 -3.40 -1.64
C ALA A 243 -2.97 -3.87 -2.64
N TYR A 244 -3.90 -4.72 -2.19
CA TYR A 244 -5.03 -5.16 -3.02
C TYR A 244 -5.82 -3.99 -3.63
N ILE A 245 -6.24 -3.00 -2.82
CA ILE A 245 -7.01 -1.83 -3.32
C ILE A 245 -6.19 -1.00 -4.31
N TYR A 246 -4.91 -0.75 -4.03
CA TYR A 246 -4.03 0.02 -4.90
C TYR A 246 -3.81 -0.67 -6.26
N TYR A 247 -3.55 -1.98 -6.25
CA TYR A 247 -3.32 -2.73 -7.50
C TYR A 247 -4.60 -3.07 -8.25
N SER A 248 -5.73 -3.28 -7.58
CA SER A 248 -7.03 -3.33 -8.27
C SER A 248 -7.38 -2.01 -8.97
N TRP A 249 -6.87 -0.87 -8.50
CA TRP A 249 -7.01 0.41 -9.21
C TRP A 249 -6.07 0.54 -10.42
N LEU A 250 -4.89 -0.08 -10.38
CA LEU A 250 -3.97 -0.16 -11.53
C LEU A 250 -4.46 -1.13 -12.61
N ASP A 251 -5.06 -2.26 -12.19
CA ASP A 251 -5.75 -3.24 -13.02
C ASP A 251 -6.86 -2.57 -13.86
N TRP A 252 -7.66 -1.69 -13.26
CA TRP A 252 -8.68 -0.90 -13.99
C TRP A 252 -8.11 0.06 -15.05
N ARG A 253 -6.79 0.30 -15.06
CA ARG A 253 -6.13 1.17 -16.04
C ARG A 253 -5.44 0.39 -17.17
N ASP A 254 -5.55 -0.94 -17.21
CA ASP A 254 -4.93 -1.83 -18.21
C ASP A 254 -3.40 -1.58 -18.38
N LEU A 255 -2.68 -1.24 -17.31
CA LEU A 255 -1.28 -0.81 -17.39
C LEU A 255 -0.25 -1.95 -17.18
N GLU A 256 -0.65 -3.06 -16.56
CA GLU A 256 0.27 -4.09 -16.06
C GLU A 256 -0.12 -5.50 -16.54
N ASP A 257 0.86 -6.41 -16.54
CA ASP A 257 0.66 -7.81 -16.90
C ASP A 257 -0.26 -8.53 -15.88
N GLU A 258 -1.23 -9.31 -16.37
CA GLU A 258 -2.26 -9.96 -15.53
C GLU A 258 -1.64 -10.89 -14.48
N GLN A 259 -0.57 -11.61 -14.84
CA GLN A 259 0.12 -12.52 -13.93
C GLN A 259 0.90 -11.76 -12.86
N LEU A 260 1.62 -10.70 -13.24
CA LEU A 260 2.32 -9.83 -12.29
C LEU A 260 1.35 -9.17 -11.29
N LEU A 261 0.18 -8.73 -11.78
CA LEU A 261 -0.85 -8.13 -10.93
C LEU A 261 -1.35 -9.08 -9.85
N ASP A 262 -1.54 -10.36 -10.16
CA ASP A 262 -1.97 -11.37 -9.19
C ASP A 262 -0.96 -11.59 -8.07
N TYR A 263 0.34 -11.58 -8.40
CA TYR A 263 1.41 -11.60 -7.40
C TYR A 263 1.34 -10.37 -6.47
N LEU A 264 1.29 -9.17 -7.06
CA LEU A 264 1.29 -7.92 -6.30
C LEU A 264 0.03 -7.75 -5.42
N LYS A 265 -1.16 -8.12 -5.94
CA LYS A 265 -2.43 -8.13 -5.18
C LYS A 265 -2.37 -9.07 -3.97
N SER A 266 -1.66 -10.18 -4.11
CA SER A 266 -1.50 -11.19 -3.06
C SER A 266 -0.35 -10.88 -2.08
N GLY A 267 0.38 -9.78 -2.29
CA GLY A 267 1.53 -9.40 -1.47
C GLY A 267 2.78 -10.25 -1.72
N ILE A 268 2.85 -10.88 -2.89
CA ILE A 268 4.00 -11.67 -3.33
C ILE A 268 4.82 -10.81 -4.27
N GLY A 269 6.09 -10.61 -3.92
CA GLY A 269 6.94 -9.61 -4.57
C GLY A 269 6.63 -8.20 -4.11
N GLU A 270 7.45 -7.26 -4.56
CA GLU A 270 7.30 -5.83 -4.30
C GLU A 270 7.35 -5.07 -5.63
N PRO A 271 6.61 -3.97 -5.79
CA PRO A 271 6.82 -3.06 -6.91
C PRO A 271 8.19 -2.42 -6.78
N LEU A 272 9.00 -2.49 -7.83
CA LEU A 272 10.35 -1.93 -7.81
C LEU A 272 10.47 -0.70 -8.70
N ASP A 273 9.91 -0.75 -9.91
CA ASP A 273 10.00 0.29 -10.94
C ASP A 273 11.43 0.87 -11.06
N LEU A 274 12.45 0.00 -11.00
CA LEU A 274 13.84 0.42 -11.13
C LEU A 274 14.10 0.72 -12.60
N VAL A 275 14.35 1.99 -12.92
CA VAL A 275 14.54 2.45 -14.29
C VAL A 275 15.99 2.80 -14.53
N GLN A 276 16.55 2.32 -15.65
CA GLN A 276 17.79 2.84 -16.22
C GLN A 276 17.67 3.08 -17.72
N GLU A 277 18.39 4.06 -18.21
CA GLU A 277 18.40 4.45 -19.61
C GLU A 277 19.84 4.46 -20.13
N SER A 278 20.04 3.87 -21.31
CA SER A 278 21.32 3.86 -21.99
C SER A 278 21.09 3.80 -23.50
N ASN A 279 21.80 4.63 -24.26
CA ASN A 279 21.75 4.65 -25.73
C ASN A 279 20.33 4.66 -26.32
N GLY A 280 19.45 5.51 -25.77
CA GLY A 280 18.08 5.68 -26.26
C GLY A 280 17.11 4.55 -25.90
N VAL A 281 17.53 3.61 -25.05
CA VAL A 281 16.69 2.49 -24.58
C VAL A 281 16.57 2.51 -23.06
N LYS A 282 15.34 2.47 -22.58
CA LYS A 282 14.96 2.48 -21.17
C LYS A 282 14.59 1.06 -20.74
N VAL A 283 15.26 0.53 -19.74
CA VAL A 283 14.96 -0.75 -19.10
C VAL A 283 14.35 -0.49 -17.74
N THR A 284 13.21 -1.13 -17.46
CA THR A 284 12.49 -1.03 -16.20
C THR A 284 12.37 -2.40 -15.57
N ILE A 285 12.88 -2.59 -14.36
CA ILE A 285 12.61 -3.78 -13.54
C ILE A 285 11.35 -3.51 -12.71
N LYS A 286 10.30 -4.29 -12.96
CA LYS A 286 8.99 -4.11 -12.35
C LYS A 286 8.88 -4.81 -11.00
N SER A 287 9.29 -6.06 -10.93
CA SER A 287 9.26 -6.86 -9.71
C SER A 287 10.17 -8.08 -9.80
N ALA A 288 10.42 -8.72 -8.67
CA ALA A 288 11.11 -10.00 -8.56
C ALA A 288 10.33 -10.95 -7.64
N ILE A 289 9.99 -12.13 -8.17
CA ILE A 289 9.30 -13.20 -7.44
C ILE A 289 10.28 -14.36 -7.30
N ALA A 290 10.58 -14.80 -6.08
CA ALA A 290 11.52 -15.88 -5.85
C ALA A 290 10.94 -16.95 -4.92
N ASP A 291 11.19 -18.21 -5.22
CA ASP A 291 10.82 -19.36 -4.38
C ASP A 291 11.91 -20.44 -4.40
N GLU A 292 11.61 -21.66 -3.96
CA GLU A 292 12.59 -22.74 -3.94
C GLU A 292 12.95 -23.33 -5.30
N PHE A 293 12.21 -23.03 -6.36
CA PHE A 293 12.47 -23.57 -7.70
C PHE A 293 13.15 -22.58 -8.62
N GLN A 294 12.74 -21.31 -8.57
CA GLN A 294 13.29 -20.29 -9.45
C GLN A 294 13.09 -18.88 -8.92
N THR A 295 13.71 -17.93 -9.63
CA THR A 295 13.49 -16.50 -9.46
C THR A 295 13.04 -15.89 -10.77
N LEU A 296 11.87 -15.25 -10.79
CA LEU A 296 11.31 -14.54 -11.92
C LEU A 296 11.50 -13.04 -11.74
N ILE A 297 12.13 -12.38 -12.71
CA ILE A 297 12.25 -10.92 -12.78
C ILE A 297 11.36 -10.42 -13.89
N TYR A 298 10.35 -9.62 -13.54
CA TYR A 298 9.48 -8.95 -14.50
C TYR A 298 10.12 -7.64 -14.95
N TYR A 299 10.21 -7.43 -16.26
CA TYR A 299 10.85 -6.25 -16.82
C TYR A 299 10.14 -5.73 -18.07
N GLU A 300 10.41 -4.46 -18.38
CA GLU A 300 10.01 -3.80 -19.61
C GLU A 300 11.23 -3.14 -20.26
N VAL A 301 11.27 -3.16 -21.59
CA VAL A 301 12.27 -2.48 -22.39
C VAL A 301 11.54 -1.58 -23.38
N GLU A 302 11.78 -0.28 -23.27
CA GLU A 302 11.18 0.75 -24.13
C GLU A 302 12.27 1.40 -24.98
N ASN A 303 12.10 1.33 -26.29
CA ASN A 303 12.91 2.09 -27.22
C ASN A 303 12.33 3.50 -27.38
N LEU A 304 13.14 4.52 -27.12
CA LEU A 304 12.73 5.93 -27.14
C LEU A 304 12.95 6.59 -28.50
N GLU A 305 13.75 5.99 -29.39
CA GLU A 305 14.23 6.62 -30.62
C GLU A 305 13.68 5.96 -31.89
N GLU A 306 13.45 4.65 -31.88
CA GLU A 306 13.06 3.87 -33.06
C GLU A 306 11.83 3.00 -32.77
N GLU A 307 11.14 2.55 -33.83
CA GLU A 307 9.98 1.65 -33.69
C GLU A 307 10.37 0.20 -33.35
N GLU A 308 11.67 -0.09 -33.23
CA GLU A 308 12.19 -1.43 -32.98
C GLU A 308 12.07 -1.82 -31.50
N GLN A 309 11.61 -3.06 -31.26
CA GLN A 309 11.54 -3.64 -29.92
C GLN A 309 12.83 -4.39 -29.58
N TYR A 310 13.23 -4.31 -28.31
CA TYR A 310 14.41 -4.98 -27.78
C TYR A 310 14.07 -5.76 -26.52
N GLY A 311 14.69 -6.92 -26.33
CA GLY A 311 14.58 -7.73 -25.11
C GLY A 311 15.93 -8.03 -24.50
N ILE A 312 15.92 -8.45 -23.24
CA ILE A 312 17.11 -9.00 -22.61
C ILE A 312 17.42 -10.35 -23.27
N ASN A 313 18.68 -10.59 -23.63
CA ASN A 313 19.18 -11.92 -23.92
C ASN A 313 20.13 -12.32 -22.79
N PHE A 314 19.73 -13.31 -22.00
CA PHE A 314 20.53 -13.76 -20.85
C PHE A 314 21.80 -14.50 -21.26
N TRP A 315 21.80 -15.19 -22.41
CA TRP A 315 22.98 -15.90 -22.91
C TRP A 315 24.05 -14.96 -23.44
N ASP A 316 23.62 -13.83 -24.00
CA ASP A 316 24.51 -12.89 -24.64
C ASP A 316 24.03 -11.45 -24.42
N GLY A 317 24.27 -10.94 -23.20
CA GLY A 317 24.02 -9.53 -22.89
C GLY A 317 23.74 -9.19 -21.43
N ALA A 318 23.31 -10.15 -20.63
CA ALA A 318 23.07 -9.96 -19.19
C ALA A 318 23.83 -10.98 -18.34
N TYR A 319 24.21 -10.59 -17.12
CA TYR A 319 24.80 -11.48 -16.12
C TYR A 319 24.51 -10.98 -14.70
N VAL A 320 24.58 -11.87 -13.71
CA VAL A 320 24.41 -11.53 -12.30
C VAL A 320 25.78 -11.50 -11.62
N GLU A 321 26.19 -10.33 -11.12
CA GLU A 321 27.53 -10.12 -10.55
C GLU A 321 27.75 -10.93 -9.26
N ASN A 322 26.72 -11.02 -8.41
CA ASN A 322 26.75 -11.73 -7.13
C ASN A 322 26.07 -13.11 -7.18
N GLU A 323 26.10 -13.78 -8.33
CA GLU A 323 25.43 -15.06 -8.58
C GLU A 323 25.76 -16.12 -7.51
N PHE A 324 27.05 -16.34 -7.22
CA PHE A 324 27.50 -17.39 -6.28
C PHE A 324 27.03 -17.18 -4.84
N GLU A 325 26.78 -15.94 -4.42
CA GLU A 325 26.28 -15.62 -3.06
C GLU A 325 24.75 -15.63 -3.01
N THR A 326 24.11 -15.40 -4.15
CA THR A 326 22.67 -15.12 -4.24
C THR A 326 21.86 -16.36 -4.57
N PHE A 327 22.34 -17.19 -5.50
CA PHE A 327 21.61 -18.35 -5.99
C PHE A 327 22.11 -19.65 -5.40
N ASP A 328 21.18 -20.60 -5.23
CA ASP A 328 21.50 -21.96 -4.85
C ASP A 328 22.18 -22.69 -6.03
N GLN A 329 23.51 -22.83 -5.93
CA GLN A 329 24.35 -23.46 -6.95
C GLN A 329 24.12 -24.97 -7.08
N GLN A 330 23.42 -25.58 -6.12
CA GLN A 330 23.06 -27.00 -6.17
C GLN A 330 21.64 -27.23 -6.70
N ALA A 331 20.86 -26.15 -6.90
CA ALA A 331 19.54 -26.26 -7.46
C ALA A 331 19.60 -26.68 -8.93
N TYR A 332 18.69 -27.57 -9.32
CA TYR A 332 18.46 -27.86 -10.72
C TYR A 332 17.73 -26.68 -11.36
N PRO A 333 18.27 -26.09 -12.45
CA PRO A 333 17.56 -25.04 -13.16
C PRO A 333 16.26 -25.61 -13.73
N VAL A 334 15.17 -24.88 -13.54
CA VAL A 334 13.93 -25.15 -14.28
C VAL A 334 14.23 -24.87 -15.75
N ASN A 335 13.95 -25.82 -16.64
CA ASN A 335 14.22 -25.73 -18.09
C ASN A 335 13.25 -24.75 -18.80
N HIS A 336 13.01 -23.59 -18.21
CA HIS A 336 12.39 -22.48 -18.89
C HIS A 336 13.39 -21.80 -19.82
N LEU A 337 12.88 -21.20 -20.89
CA LEU A 337 13.66 -20.19 -21.58
C LEU A 337 14.02 -19.11 -20.56
N PRO A 338 15.29 -18.68 -20.49
CA PRO A 338 15.68 -17.63 -19.55
C PRO A 338 14.86 -16.37 -19.74
N VAL A 339 14.32 -16.13 -20.93
CA VAL A 339 13.47 -15.00 -21.22
C VAL A 339 12.17 -15.47 -21.86
N GLN A 340 11.05 -15.02 -21.29
CA GLN A 340 9.71 -15.29 -21.79
C GLN A 340 9.05 -13.97 -22.20
N PRO A 341 8.54 -13.88 -23.45
CA PRO A 341 7.83 -12.71 -23.94
C PRO A 341 6.44 -12.63 -23.30
N LEU A 342 6.07 -11.43 -22.85
CA LEU A 342 4.71 -11.07 -22.44
C LEU A 342 4.05 -10.21 -23.53
N ASP A 343 2.83 -9.73 -23.30
CA ASP A 343 2.15 -8.86 -24.26
C ASP A 343 2.89 -7.51 -24.41
N SER A 344 3.25 -7.19 -25.66
CA SER A 344 4.05 -6.04 -26.07
C SER A 344 3.23 -5.10 -26.96
N ASP A 345 3.41 -3.79 -26.81
CA ASP A 345 2.74 -2.76 -27.63
C ASP A 345 3.74 -1.69 -28.10
N GLY A 346 3.61 -1.28 -29.37
CA GLY A 346 4.46 -0.26 -29.99
C GLY A 346 5.95 -0.55 -29.82
N THR A 347 6.66 0.36 -29.15
CA THR A 347 8.11 0.28 -28.91
C THR A 347 8.49 -0.40 -27.59
N ILE A 348 7.51 -0.95 -26.86
CA ILE A 348 7.69 -1.56 -25.54
C ILE A 348 7.61 -3.07 -25.63
N PHE A 349 8.70 -3.73 -25.23
CA PHE A 349 8.73 -5.16 -25.00
C PHE A 349 8.60 -5.44 -23.50
N LYS A 350 7.67 -6.33 -23.13
CA LYS A 350 7.51 -6.84 -21.78
C LYS A 350 8.01 -8.28 -21.72
N GLY A 351 8.73 -8.64 -20.67
CA GLY A 351 9.23 -10.00 -20.53
C GLY A 351 9.51 -10.41 -19.09
N THR A 352 9.72 -11.70 -18.92
CA THR A 352 10.13 -12.31 -17.65
C THR A 352 11.47 -12.97 -17.82
N LEU A 353 12.43 -12.63 -16.95
CA LEU A 353 13.74 -13.26 -16.86
C LEU A 353 13.70 -14.34 -15.76
N SER A 354 13.90 -15.60 -16.14
CA SER A 354 13.95 -16.77 -15.27
C SER A 354 15.38 -17.08 -14.84
N LEU A 355 15.61 -17.11 -13.53
CA LEU A 355 16.90 -17.32 -12.89
C LEU A 355 16.82 -18.46 -11.86
N LEU A 356 17.98 -18.93 -11.41
CA LEU A 356 18.09 -19.92 -10.33
C LEU A 356 17.37 -19.46 -9.06
N PRO A 357 16.92 -20.40 -8.20
CA PRO A 357 16.31 -20.05 -6.93
C PRO A 357 17.33 -19.38 -6.03
N VAL A 358 16.89 -18.32 -5.33
CA VAL A 358 17.75 -17.64 -4.35
C VAL A 358 17.96 -18.49 -3.08
N THR A 359 19.09 -18.27 -2.42
CA THR A 359 19.35 -18.80 -1.08
C THR A 359 18.44 -18.13 -0.05
N SER A 360 18.29 -18.73 1.14
CA SER A 360 17.47 -18.15 2.22
C SER A 360 18.01 -16.81 2.75
N GLU A 361 19.30 -16.56 2.58
CA GLU A 361 20.00 -15.36 3.08
C GLU A 361 20.12 -14.25 2.02
N ALA A 362 19.74 -14.54 0.77
CA ALA A 362 19.80 -13.58 -0.32
C ALA A 362 18.91 -12.36 -0.05
N LYS A 363 19.47 -11.16 -0.31
CA LYS A 363 18.76 -9.89 -0.12
C LYS A 363 18.56 -9.11 -1.41
N SER A 364 19.51 -9.19 -2.33
CA SER A 364 19.47 -8.48 -3.61
C SER A 364 20.21 -9.24 -4.71
N ILE A 365 19.74 -9.06 -5.95
CA ILE A 365 20.34 -9.57 -7.18
C ILE A 365 20.99 -8.38 -7.90
N LYS A 366 22.28 -8.48 -8.22
CA LYS A 366 23.01 -7.46 -8.99
C LYS A 366 23.03 -7.81 -10.47
N LEU A 367 21.99 -7.40 -11.19
CA LEU A 367 21.82 -7.68 -12.62
C LEU A 367 22.53 -6.62 -13.47
N ASN A 368 23.50 -7.04 -14.27
CA ASN A 368 24.20 -6.18 -15.21
C ASN A 368 23.77 -6.53 -16.64
N ILE A 369 23.38 -5.53 -17.42
CA ILE A 369 22.98 -5.67 -18.83
C ILE A 369 23.89 -4.78 -19.67
N SER A 370 24.53 -5.36 -20.67
CA SER A 370 25.50 -4.73 -21.56
C SER A 370 25.01 -4.61 -23.01
N LYS A 371 24.04 -5.44 -23.40
CA LYS A 371 23.37 -5.36 -24.70
C LYS A 371 21.99 -5.99 -24.63
N LEU A 372 21.11 -5.49 -25.49
CA LEU A 372 19.74 -5.95 -25.67
C LEU A 372 19.58 -6.47 -27.09
N GLN A 373 18.85 -7.56 -27.28
CA GLN A 373 18.62 -8.17 -28.58
C GLN A 373 17.32 -7.65 -29.19
N LYS A 374 17.34 -7.36 -30.49
CA LYS A 374 16.15 -6.98 -31.25
C LYS A 374 15.16 -8.15 -31.29
N ILE A 375 13.90 -7.86 -30.99
CA ILE A 375 12.81 -8.84 -31.03
C ILE A 375 12.39 -9.07 -32.50
N GLY A 376 12.07 -10.32 -32.83
CA GLY A 376 11.55 -10.70 -34.15
C GLY A 376 10.12 -10.21 -34.39
N GLU A 377 9.60 -10.41 -35.60
CA GLU A 377 8.22 -9.99 -35.95
C GLU A 377 7.15 -10.64 -35.07
N ASP A 378 7.41 -11.86 -34.60
CA ASP A 378 6.60 -12.54 -33.59
C ASP A 378 7.39 -12.64 -32.28
N PRO A 379 7.11 -11.79 -31.28
CA PRO A 379 7.76 -11.84 -29.98
C PRO A 379 7.58 -13.18 -29.26
N LYS A 380 6.45 -13.88 -29.49
CA LYS A 380 6.11 -15.15 -28.84
C LYS A 380 6.89 -16.32 -29.44
N ASN A 381 7.49 -16.16 -30.62
CA ASN A 381 8.34 -17.16 -31.23
C ASN A 381 9.80 -17.01 -30.74
N PRO A 382 10.33 -17.93 -29.92
CA PRO A 382 11.66 -17.80 -29.33
C PRO A 382 12.82 -17.87 -30.34
N VAL A 383 12.54 -18.12 -31.64
CA VAL A 383 13.54 -18.08 -32.72
C VAL A 383 14.30 -16.75 -32.76
N TRP A 384 13.70 -15.64 -32.32
CA TRP A 384 14.41 -14.36 -32.25
C TRP A 384 15.65 -14.41 -31.34
N MET A 385 15.67 -15.27 -30.32
CA MET A 385 16.82 -15.47 -29.43
C MET A 385 17.96 -16.26 -30.09
N ALA A 386 17.70 -17.00 -31.17
CA ALA A 386 18.70 -17.82 -31.89
C ALA A 386 19.49 -17.03 -32.96
N TYR A 387 19.15 -15.76 -33.21
CA TYR A 387 19.78 -14.94 -34.25
C TYR A 387 21.18 -14.43 -33.84
N ASN A 388 22.24 -15.02 -34.42
CA ASN A 388 23.65 -14.75 -34.11
C ASN A 388 24.29 -13.60 -34.91
N GLY A 389 23.52 -12.61 -35.36
CA GLY A 389 24.05 -11.48 -36.14
C GLY A 389 24.39 -10.27 -35.25
N GLN A 390 25.61 -9.73 -35.29
CA GLN A 390 25.96 -8.52 -34.51
C GLN A 390 25.05 -7.30 -34.76
N ALA A 391 24.37 -7.25 -35.91
CA ALA A 391 23.42 -6.19 -36.25
C ALA A 391 22.07 -6.28 -35.50
N SER A 392 21.81 -7.34 -34.74
CA SER A 392 20.58 -7.52 -33.96
C SER A 392 20.71 -7.10 -32.49
N PHE A 393 21.76 -6.37 -32.11
CA PHE A 393 21.98 -5.96 -30.72
C PHE A 393 22.14 -4.45 -30.56
N LYS A 394 21.49 -3.89 -29.54
CA LYS A 394 21.73 -2.54 -29.04
C LYS A 394 22.63 -2.62 -27.82
N ASN A 395 23.85 -2.10 -27.94
CA ASN A 395 24.78 -2.01 -26.81
C ASN A 395 24.36 -0.91 -25.84
N GLY A 396 24.67 -1.08 -24.56
CA GLY A 396 24.44 -0.08 -23.53
C GLY A 396 24.99 -0.54 -22.19
N LYS A 397 24.55 0.12 -21.11
CA LYS A 397 24.91 -0.26 -19.76
C LYS A 397 23.74 0.01 -18.82
N TRP A 398 23.16 -1.05 -18.27
CA TRP A 398 22.09 -0.99 -17.28
C TRP A 398 22.44 -1.92 -16.11
N ASP A 399 22.68 -1.34 -14.93
CA ASP A 399 23.12 -2.05 -13.73
C ASP A 399 22.07 -1.93 -12.63
N PHE A 400 21.39 -3.01 -12.27
CA PHE A 400 20.33 -3.00 -11.26
C PHE A 400 20.75 -3.73 -10.00
N GLU A 401 20.39 -3.18 -8.84
CA GLU A 401 20.35 -3.90 -7.57
C GLU A 401 18.89 -4.16 -7.20
N ILE A 402 18.45 -5.39 -7.44
CA ILE A 402 17.04 -5.81 -7.37
C ILE A 402 16.83 -6.48 -6.02
N PRO A 403 16.09 -5.88 -5.07
CA PRO A 403 15.79 -6.54 -3.80
C PRO A 403 14.95 -7.78 -4.06
N VAL A 404 15.23 -8.85 -3.32
CA VAL A 404 14.55 -10.14 -3.49
C VAL A 404 14.28 -10.78 -2.14
N LYS A 405 13.13 -11.43 -2.03
CA LYS A 405 12.74 -12.20 -0.86
C LYS A 405 12.17 -13.54 -1.29
N LYS A 406 12.78 -14.63 -0.80
CA LYS A 406 12.30 -15.99 -1.03
C LYS A 406 10.95 -16.19 -0.36
N GLN A 407 9.98 -16.64 -1.15
CA GLN A 407 8.64 -17.01 -0.70
C GLN A 407 8.60 -18.49 -0.38
N ALA A 408 7.72 -18.86 0.56
CA ALA A 408 7.48 -20.25 0.91
C ALA A 408 6.41 -20.86 0.00
N SER A 409 6.62 -22.12 -0.38
CA SER A 409 5.60 -22.92 -1.04
C SER A 409 4.69 -23.65 -0.07
N ILE A 410 3.61 -24.20 -0.64
CA ILE A 410 2.64 -25.01 0.04
C ILE A 410 2.86 -26.46 -0.37
N GLU A 411 3.30 -27.29 0.57
CA GLU A 411 3.42 -28.73 0.34
C GLU A 411 2.13 -29.47 0.72
N ARG A 412 1.61 -30.28 -0.20
CA ARG A 412 0.43 -31.13 -0.01
C ARG A 412 0.83 -32.60 -0.15
N PRO A 413 0.93 -33.36 0.95
CA PRO A 413 1.24 -34.78 0.90
C PRO A 413 0.13 -35.58 0.19
N LEU A 414 0.51 -36.45 -0.74
CA LEU A 414 -0.39 -37.28 -1.55
C LEU A 414 -0.37 -38.75 -1.09
N ASN A 415 0.83 -39.32 -0.92
CA ASN A 415 1.07 -40.72 -0.54
C ASN A 415 0.21 -41.74 -1.33
N LYS A 416 0.07 -41.54 -2.64
CA LYS A 416 -0.77 -42.36 -3.53
C LYS A 416 0.09 -43.31 -4.35
N LYS A 417 -0.25 -44.61 -4.32
CA LYS A 417 0.40 -45.63 -5.16
C LYS A 417 -0.52 -46.03 -6.31
N VAL A 418 0.03 -46.06 -7.51
CA VAL A 418 -0.65 -46.43 -8.76
C VAL A 418 0.27 -47.35 -9.56
N THR A 419 -0.28 -48.18 -10.44
CA THR A 419 0.50 -48.96 -11.39
C THR A 419 0.18 -48.47 -12.79
N VAL A 420 1.18 -47.98 -13.50
CA VAL A 420 1.06 -47.38 -14.83
C VAL A 420 1.88 -48.23 -15.80
N ASP A 421 1.23 -48.84 -16.79
CA ASP A 421 1.88 -49.73 -17.78
C ASP A 421 2.84 -50.77 -17.13
N GLY A 422 2.35 -51.39 -16.05
CA GLY A 422 3.08 -52.40 -15.25
C GLY A 422 4.10 -51.83 -14.25
N VAL A 423 4.31 -50.51 -14.21
CA VAL A 423 5.30 -49.86 -13.35
C VAL A 423 4.63 -49.32 -12.09
N PRO A 424 5.06 -49.72 -10.88
CA PRO A 424 4.54 -49.15 -9.64
C PRO A 424 5.12 -47.76 -9.39
N ILE A 425 4.24 -46.76 -9.31
CA ILE A 425 4.57 -45.35 -9.10
C ILE A 425 3.95 -44.86 -7.79
N GLU A 426 4.75 -44.15 -6.99
CA GLU A 426 4.31 -43.52 -5.74
C GLU A 426 4.36 -42.00 -5.87
N PHE A 427 3.20 -41.36 -5.86
CA PHE A 427 3.06 -39.91 -5.80
C PHE A 427 3.17 -39.47 -4.34
N GLU A 428 4.22 -38.72 -4.03
CA GLU A 428 4.59 -38.38 -2.65
C GLU A 428 3.91 -37.09 -2.20
N LYS A 429 4.09 -36.00 -2.96
CA LYS A 429 3.54 -34.69 -2.64
C LYS A 429 3.36 -33.81 -3.87
N LEU A 430 2.47 -32.83 -3.74
CA LEU A 430 2.34 -31.71 -4.66
C LEU A 430 2.90 -30.46 -3.96
N ILE A 431 3.87 -29.80 -4.58
CA ILE A 431 4.51 -28.59 -4.05
C ILE A 431 4.00 -27.42 -4.88
N ILE A 432 3.26 -26.50 -4.25
CA ILE A 432 2.64 -25.36 -4.92
C ILE A 432 3.43 -24.11 -4.51
N ALA A 433 4.36 -23.69 -5.35
CA ALA A 433 5.16 -22.50 -5.15
C ALA A 433 4.59 -21.32 -5.95
N PRO A 434 4.90 -20.06 -5.61
CA PRO A 434 4.41 -18.91 -6.36
C PRO A 434 4.70 -19.00 -7.86
N THR A 435 5.92 -19.35 -8.26
CA THR A 435 6.33 -19.32 -9.67
C THR A 435 5.94 -20.58 -10.46
N LEU A 436 5.82 -21.74 -9.81
CA LEU A 436 5.45 -23.00 -10.44
C LEU A 436 4.83 -24.01 -9.47
N THR A 437 4.25 -25.09 -9.99
CA THR A 437 3.80 -26.25 -9.21
C THR A 437 4.59 -27.48 -9.59
N ALA A 438 5.12 -28.20 -8.61
CA ALA A 438 5.88 -29.43 -8.81
C ALA A 438 5.15 -30.67 -8.27
N LEU A 439 4.98 -31.68 -9.11
CA LEU A 439 4.52 -33.01 -8.71
C LEU A 439 5.74 -33.88 -8.37
N GLN A 440 5.86 -34.27 -7.11
CA GLN A 440 6.90 -35.18 -6.65
C GLN A 440 6.39 -36.62 -6.64
N TYR A 441 7.10 -37.49 -7.33
CA TYR A 441 6.77 -38.91 -7.40
C TYR A 441 8.02 -39.75 -7.57
N ARG A 442 7.92 -41.05 -7.27
CA ARG A 442 9.03 -41.98 -7.37
C ARG A 442 8.64 -43.31 -7.98
N PHE A 443 9.56 -43.90 -8.73
CA PHE A 443 9.43 -45.24 -9.30
C PHE A 443 10.82 -45.85 -9.48
N LYS A 444 10.88 -47.16 -9.79
CA LYS A 444 12.13 -47.82 -10.14
C LYS A 444 12.32 -47.72 -11.66
N PRO A 445 13.27 -46.90 -12.16
CA PRO A 445 13.43 -46.73 -13.59
C PRO A 445 14.03 -47.96 -14.26
N TYR A 446 14.86 -48.73 -13.54
CA TYR A 446 15.54 -49.89 -14.10
C TYR A 446 14.92 -51.19 -13.56
N THR A 447 14.42 -52.01 -14.47
CA THR A 447 14.06 -53.40 -14.20
C THR A 447 14.85 -54.31 -15.15
N VAL A 448 14.83 -55.62 -14.91
CA VAL A 448 15.59 -56.58 -15.75
C VAL A 448 15.18 -56.47 -17.22
N ASP A 449 13.88 -56.29 -17.47
CA ASP A 449 13.34 -56.27 -18.82
C ASP A 449 13.15 -54.84 -19.32
N LYS A 450 12.58 -53.94 -18.50
CA LYS A 450 12.15 -52.59 -18.91
C LYS A 450 12.89 -51.49 -18.17
N ASN A 451 13.46 -50.56 -18.93
CA ASN A 451 14.02 -49.31 -18.41
C ASN A 451 13.07 -48.16 -18.77
N ILE A 452 12.50 -47.50 -17.77
CA ILE A 452 11.67 -46.33 -17.98
C ILE A 452 12.58 -45.12 -18.15
N ASN A 453 12.44 -44.45 -19.28
CA ASN A 453 13.15 -43.21 -19.57
C ASN A 453 12.41 -42.04 -18.94
N GLU A 454 11.11 -41.94 -19.21
CA GLU A 454 10.33 -40.76 -18.88
C GLU A 454 8.82 -41.04 -18.76
N LEU A 455 8.17 -40.44 -17.77
CA LEU A 455 6.71 -40.36 -17.66
C LEU A 455 6.25 -38.93 -17.93
N PHE A 456 5.42 -38.78 -18.96
CA PHE A 456 4.83 -37.51 -19.36
C PHE A 456 3.42 -37.35 -18.79
N PHE A 457 3.07 -36.11 -18.49
CA PHE A 457 1.77 -35.71 -17.98
C PHE A 457 1.14 -34.68 -18.92
N GLU A 458 -0.18 -34.72 -19.10
CA GLU A 458 -0.87 -33.68 -19.88
C GLU A 458 -0.94 -32.35 -19.11
N GLY A 459 -0.89 -32.41 -17.77
CA GLY A 459 -1.00 -31.25 -16.89
C GLY A 459 -1.62 -31.63 -15.55
N ILE A 460 -1.89 -30.60 -14.73
CA ILE A 460 -2.66 -30.75 -13.49
C ILE A 460 -3.96 -29.95 -13.63
N GLN A 461 -5.08 -30.65 -13.65
CA GLN A 461 -6.41 -30.07 -13.82
C GLN A 461 -7.02 -29.76 -12.46
N THR A 462 -7.44 -28.50 -12.27
CA THR A 462 -8.28 -28.04 -11.16
C THR A 462 -9.70 -27.77 -11.68
N LYS A 463 -10.59 -27.23 -10.83
CA LYS A 463 -11.90 -26.74 -11.28
C LYS A 463 -11.81 -25.49 -12.14
N GLU A 464 -10.76 -24.70 -11.93
CA GLU A 464 -10.64 -23.35 -12.49
C GLU A 464 -9.79 -23.36 -13.76
N LYS A 465 -8.67 -24.10 -13.76
CA LYS A 465 -7.74 -24.14 -14.88
C LYS A 465 -7.00 -25.48 -14.97
N THR A 466 -6.24 -25.63 -16.05
CA THR A 466 -5.25 -26.70 -16.21
C THR A 466 -3.87 -26.06 -16.15
N ALA A 467 -3.08 -26.41 -15.14
CA ALA A 467 -1.66 -26.06 -15.11
C ALA A 467 -0.92 -26.91 -16.14
N LYS A 468 -0.34 -26.26 -17.14
CA LYS A 468 0.37 -26.96 -18.23
C LYS A 468 1.77 -27.34 -17.78
N PRO A 469 2.35 -28.42 -18.30
CA PRO A 469 3.73 -28.77 -18.02
C PRO A 469 4.66 -27.66 -18.50
N ILE A 470 5.61 -27.30 -17.64
CA ILE A 470 6.68 -26.36 -17.93
C ILE A 470 7.79 -27.12 -18.64
N SER A 471 8.20 -26.66 -19.82
CA SER A 471 9.22 -27.33 -20.66
C SER A 471 8.76 -28.70 -21.20
N TYR A 472 9.62 -29.39 -21.94
CA TYR A 472 9.40 -30.62 -22.72
C TYR A 472 8.90 -31.86 -21.93
N GLY A 473 8.23 -31.68 -20.80
CA GLY A 473 7.76 -32.75 -19.92
C GLY A 473 8.89 -33.49 -19.23
N TRP A 474 10.08 -32.88 -19.16
CA TRP A 474 11.26 -33.47 -18.53
C TRP A 474 11.10 -33.61 -17.03
N ASN A 475 11.42 -34.79 -16.54
CA ASN A 475 11.39 -35.11 -15.11
C ASN A 475 12.76 -34.92 -14.48
N PHE A 476 12.84 -34.10 -13.45
CA PHE A 476 14.10 -33.80 -12.76
C PHE A 476 14.38 -34.86 -11.69
N PRO A 477 15.43 -35.69 -11.82
CA PRO A 477 15.81 -36.60 -10.74
C PRO A 477 16.40 -35.80 -9.57
N ILE A 478 15.89 -36.02 -8.36
CA ILE A 478 16.31 -35.28 -7.16
C ILE A 478 17.04 -36.18 -6.19
N GLU A 479 16.75 -37.47 -6.23
CA GLU A 479 17.48 -38.50 -5.49
C GLU A 479 17.63 -39.73 -6.38
N SER A 480 18.87 -40.19 -6.54
CA SER A 480 19.18 -41.41 -7.29
C SER A 480 20.12 -42.29 -6.48
N ASN A 481 19.61 -43.45 -6.07
CA ASN A 481 20.43 -44.53 -5.55
C ASN A 481 20.46 -45.63 -6.63
N MET A 482 21.66 -46.00 -7.08
CA MET A 482 21.83 -47.10 -8.04
C MET A 482 21.27 -48.39 -7.42
N ASN A 483 20.09 -48.83 -7.86
CA ASN A 483 19.26 -49.97 -7.43
C ASN A 483 18.02 -49.67 -6.56
N GLU A 484 17.66 -48.41 -6.32
CA GLU A 484 16.45 -48.05 -5.54
C GLU A 484 15.42 -47.25 -6.35
N TYR A 485 14.39 -46.74 -5.67
CA TYR A 485 13.43 -45.81 -6.24
C TYR A 485 14.14 -44.50 -6.57
N PHE A 486 13.86 -43.96 -7.75
CA PHE A 486 14.28 -42.62 -8.15
C PHE A 486 13.12 -41.68 -7.87
N THR A 487 13.42 -40.53 -7.28
CA THR A 487 12.44 -39.48 -7.03
C THR A 487 12.60 -38.39 -8.07
N PHE A 488 11.47 -38.01 -8.67
CA PHE A 488 11.37 -37.05 -9.75
C PHE A 488 10.45 -35.89 -9.38
N HIS A 489 10.74 -34.71 -9.91
CA HIS A 489 9.77 -33.61 -10.04
C HIS A 489 9.36 -33.44 -11.50
N SER A 490 8.05 -33.43 -11.74
CA SER A 490 7.46 -32.80 -12.94
C SER A 490 6.96 -31.41 -12.57
N VAL A 491 7.28 -30.40 -13.36
CA VAL A 491 6.94 -29.00 -13.10
C VAL A 491 5.84 -28.51 -14.04
N PHE A 492 4.97 -27.66 -13.53
CA PHE A 492 3.77 -27.15 -14.21
C PHE A 492 3.55 -25.68 -13.84
N ASP A 493 2.73 -24.98 -14.63
CA ASP A 493 2.26 -23.64 -14.29
C ASP A 493 1.76 -23.58 -12.84
N SER A 494 1.96 -22.42 -12.21
CA SER A 494 1.61 -22.24 -10.81
C SER A 494 0.11 -22.36 -10.53
N LEU A 495 -0.24 -23.20 -9.56
CA LEU A 495 -1.56 -23.32 -8.94
C LEU A 495 -1.65 -22.53 -7.61
N TYR A 496 -0.70 -21.65 -7.32
CA TYR A 496 -0.58 -20.98 -6.02
C TYR A 496 -1.83 -20.19 -5.62
N PHE A 497 -2.42 -19.46 -6.58
CA PHE A 497 -3.61 -18.65 -6.34
C PHE A 497 -4.92 -19.45 -6.36
N ASP A 498 -4.93 -20.61 -7.02
CA ASP A 498 -6.12 -21.48 -7.13
C ASP A 498 -6.45 -22.21 -5.81
N ASN A 499 -5.42 -22.45 -4.97
CA ASN A 499 -5.49 -23.23 -3.72
C ASN A 499 -6.43 -24.46 -3.81
N PRO A 500 -6.18 -25.39 -4.74
CA PRO A 500 -7.11 -26.46 -5.04
C PRO A 500 -7.25 -27.43 -3.86
N LYS A 501 -8.46 -27.96 -3.66
CA LYS A 501 -8.74 -29.05 -2.70
C LYS A 501 -8.68 -30.43 -3.34
N GLU A 502 -8.83 -30.49 -4.66
CA GLU A 502 -8.78 -31.70 -5.45
C GLU A 502 -8.12 -31.38 -6.79
N VAL A 503 -7.32 -32.32 -7.28
CA VAL A 503 -6.66 -32.21 -8.59
C VAL A 503 -6.80 -33.51 -9.35
N ARG A 504 -6.87 -33.39 -10.68
CA ARG A 504 -6.84 -34.52 -11.60
C ARG A 504 -5.55 -34.43 -12.41
N ILE A 505 -4.83 -35.53 -12.50
CA ILE A 505 -3.56 -35.62 -13.21
C ILE A 505 -3.73 -36.65 -14.33
N PRO A 506 -4.08 -36.20 -15.54
CA PRO A 506 -4.06 -37.05 -16.73
C PRO A 506 -2.61 -37.41 -17.07
N LEU A 507 -2.35 -38.70 -17.17
CA LEU A 507 -1.10 -39.20 -17.73
C LEU A 507 -1.14 -39.00 -19.25
N HIS A 508 0.03 -38.76 -19.84
CA HIS A 508 0.15 -38.60 -21.29
C HIS A 508 0.77 -39.84 -21.92
N SER A 509 2.02 -40.11 -21.57
CA SER A 509 2.77 -41.19 -22.20
C SER A 509 3.95 -41.64 -21.35
N LEU A 510 4.38 -42.87 -21.56
CA LEU A 510 5.52 -43.47 -20.88
C LEU A 510 6.55 -43.88 -21.93
N SER A 511 7.70 -43.21 -21.95
CA SER A 511 8.84 -43.61 -22.79
C SER A 511 9.69 -44.63 -22.04
N TYR A 512 10.10 -45.67 -22.74
CA TYR A 512 10.90 -46.75 -22.20
C TYR A 512 11.90 -47.29 -23.21
N TYR A 513 12.95 -47.93 -22.68
CA TYR A 513 13.80 -48.85 -23.39
C TYR A 513 13.49 -50.27 -22.90
N MET A 514 13.33 -51.21 -23.83
CA MET A 514 13.09 -52.61 -23.54
C MET A 514 14.32 -53.42 -23.92
N ASN A 515 14.85 -54.16 -22.95
CA ASN A 515 15.93 -55.12 -23.16
C ASN A 515 15.36 -56.34 -23.88
N ASP A 516 15.70 -56.50 -25.15
CA ASP A 516 15.27 -57.65 -25.95
C ASP A 516 16.42 -58.07 -26.86
N PHE A 517 16.78 -59.36 -26.82
CA PHE A 517 17.95 -59.88 -27.51
C PHE A 517 17.53 -60.73 -28.70
N TYR A 518 17.85 -60.26 -29.90
CA TYR A 518 17.53 -60.95 -31.15
C TYR A 518 18.72 -60.93 -32.11
N ASN A 519 19.18 -62.09 -32.56
CA ASN A 519 20.36 -62.22 -33.43
C ASN A 519 19.97 -62.66 -34.83
N VAL A 520 20.63 -62.06 -35.83
CA VAL A 520 20.44 -62.37 -37.25
C VAL A 520 21.80 -62.54 -37.90
N ASP A 521 21.99 -63.67 -38.57
CA ASP A 521 23.22 -63.95 -39.32
C ASP A 521 23.34 -63.01 -40.53
N ILE A 522 24.55 -62.52 -40.79
CA ILE A 522 24.88 -61.78 -42.01
C ILE A 522 25.61 -62.74 -42.95
N ASP A 523 24.92 -63.26 -43.97
CA ASP A 523 25.54 -64.21 -44.91
C ASP A 523 26.22 -63.46 -46.05
N MET A 524 27.53 -63.24 -45.93
CA MET A 524 28.33 -62.58 -46.98
C MET A 524 28.33 -63.32 -48.33
N ASN A 525 27.81 -64.55 -48.42
CA ASN A 525 27.69 -65.31 -49.66
C ASN A 525 26.34 -65.11 -50.37
N GLN A 526 25.38 -64.44 -49.74
CA GLN A 526 24.08 -64.13 -50.33
C GLN A 526 24.02 -62.67 -50.79
N PRO A 527 23.27 -62.36 -51.86
CA PRO A 527 23.08 -60.97 -52.27
C PRO A 527 22.31 -60.18 -51.21
N PHE A 528 22.70 -58.92 -51.02
CA PHE A 528 21.92 -57.94 -50.26
C PHE A 528 20.85 -57.30 -51.16
N PRO A 529 19.68 -56.87 -50.63
CA PRO A 529 19.33 -56.81 -49.21
C PRO A 529 19.01 -58.18 -48.58
N GLN A 530 19.43 -58.37 -47.31
CA GLN A 530 19.00 -59.50 -46.47
C GLN A 530 17.98 -59.01 -45.45
N THR A 531 16.83 -59.69 -45.34
CA THR A 531 15.71 -59.17 -44.55
C THR A 531 15.24 -60.13 -43.46
N PHE A 532 14.79 -59.59 -42.34
CA PHE A 532 14.21 -60.33 -41.23
C PHE A 532 13.02 -59.57 -40.62
N GLU A 533 12.18 -60.29 -39.88
CA GLU A 533 11.05 -59.71 -39.14
C GLU A 533 11.43 -59.50 -37.68
N TYR A 534 11.11 -58.33 -37.13
CA TYR A 534 11.29 -58.03 -35.72
C TYR A 534 10.12 -57.18 -35.20
N LEU A 535 9.46 -57.67 -34.15
CA LEU A 535 8.26 -57.04 -33.55
C LEU A 535 7.14 -56.67 -34.55
N GLY A 536 7.04 -57.42 -35.66
CA GLY A 536 6.04 -57.21 -36.71
C GLY A 536 6.40 -56.14 -37.74
N SER A 537 7.66 -55.68 -37.75
CA SER A 537 8.21 -54.81 -38.78
C SER A 537 9.34 -55.52 -39.52
N LYS A 538 9.38 -55.33 -40.85
CA LYS A 538 10.46 -55.85 -41.69
C LYS A 538 11.69 -54.96 -41.58
N ILE A 539 12.83 -55.57 -41.28
CA ILE A 539 14.14 -54.94 -41.23
C ILE A 539 15.00 -55.51 -42.36
N SER A 540 15.74 -54.64 -43.03
CA SER A 540 16.58 -54.94 -44.18
C SER A 540 18.01 -54.50 -43.90
N ILE A 541 18.96 -55.42 -44.03
CA ILE A 541 20.38 -55.11 -44.14
C ILE A 541 20.62 -54.87 -45.63
N ASP A 542 20.67 -53.60 -46.03
CA ASP A 542 20.62 -53.21 -47.43
C ASP A 542 21.96 -53.38 -48.13
N ILE A 543 23.03 -53.01 -47.42
CA ILE A 543 24.39 -52.99 -47.96
C ILE A 543 25.38 -53.32 -46.83
N VAL A 544 26.40 -54.13 -47.15
CA VAL A 544 27.62 -54.30 -46.35
C VAL A 544 28.83 -54.05 -47.26
N GLU A 545 29.50 -52.92 -47.08
CA GLU A 545 30.73 -52.56 -47.81
C GLU A 545 31.95 -52.84 -46.95
N LEU A 546 32.72 -53.87 -47.33
CA LEU A 546 33.98 -54.19 -46.66
C LEU A 546 35.03 -53.10 -46.92
N GLY A 547 35.73 -52.70 -45.86
CA GLY A 547 36.75 -51.67 -45.88
C GLY A 547 37.18 -51.22 -44.48
N THR A 548 37.91 -50.11 -44.41
CA THR A 548 38.30 -49.44 -43.16
C THR A 548 37.80 -47.98 -43.18
N PRO A 549 36.62 -47.67 -42.61
CA PRO A 549 35.71 -48.57 -41.88
C PRO A 549 34.88 -49.46 -42.82
N THR A 550 34.40 -50.59 -42.29
CA THR A 550 33.36 -51.41 -42.92
C THR A 550 32.01 -50.74 -42.67
N LYS A 551 31.22 -50.54 -43.72
CA LYS A 551 29.96 -49.79 -43.66
C LYS A 551 28.77 -50.71 -43.80
N ILE A 552 27.79 -50.53 -42.93
CA ILE A 552 26.53 -51.29 -42.96
C ILE A 552 25.38 -50.29 -43.01
N GLU A 553 24.49 -50.51 -43.97
CA GLU A 553 23.25 -49.76 -44.13
C GLU A 553 22.07 -50.66 -43.74
N ILE A 554 21.23 -50.17 -42.82
CA ILE A 554 20.05 -50.90 -42.34
C ILE A 554 18.83 -50.01 -42.53
N THR A 555 17.81 -50.53 -43.20
CA THR A 555 16.49 -49.90 -43.32
C THR A 555 15.46 -50.66 -42.50
N THR A 556 14.62 -49.92 -41.80
CA THR A 556 13.46 -50.47 -41.08
C THR A 556 12.18 -49.94 -41.69
N GLU A 557 11.26 -50.84 -42.01
CA GLU A 557 9.95 -50.48 -42.54
C GLU A 557 9.17 -49.61 -41.53
N MET A 558 8.51 -48.57 -42.04
CA MET A 558 7.57 -47.76 -41.27
C MET A 558 6.15 -48.25 -41.54
N SER A 559 5.68 -49.21 -40.74
CA SER A 559 4.32 -49.76 -40.81
C SER A 559 3.39 -49.13 -39.77
N GLU A 560 2.09 -49.11 -40.07
CA GLU A 560 1.07 -48.69 -39.11
C GLU A 560 1.08 -49.62 -37.88
N GLY A 561 1.12 -49.04 -36.68
CA GLY A 561 1.18 -49.81 -35.42
C GLY A 561 2.54 -50.40 -35.07
N ARG A 562 3.63 -49.94 -35.72
CA ARG A 562 5.01 -50.29 -35.35
C ARG A 562 5.26 -50.06 -33.85
N LYS A 563 5.85 -51.06 -33.17
CA LYS A 563 5.96 -51.11 -31.70
C LYS A 563 7.17 -50.38 -31.11
N PHE A 564 8.05 -49.86 -31.94
CA PHE A 564 9.31 -49.28 -31.52
C PHE A 564 9.68 -48.05 -32.35
N GLU A 565 10.25 -47.05 -31.69
CA GLU A 565 10.72 -45.80 -32.28
C GLU A 565 12.14 -45.96 -32.83
N SER A 566 13.02 -46.59 -32.06
CA SER A 566 14.41 -46.87 -32.42
C SER A 566 14.84 -48.27 -31.93
N ILE A 567 15.85 -48.85 -32.58
CA ILE A 567 16.44 -50.14 -32.20
C ILE A 567 17.90 -49.92 -31.81
N ASP A 568 18.32 -50.53 -30.71
CA ASP A 568 19.73 -50.63 -30.35
C ASP A 568 20.36 -51.85 -31.01
N PHE A 569 21.13 -51.60 -32.06
CA PHE A 569 21.91 -52.62 -32.76
C PHE A 569 23.33 -52.71 -32.21
N SER A 570 23.85 -53.93 -32.18
CA SER A 570 25.24 -54.25 -31.95
C SER A 570 25.68 -55.29 -32.96
N VAL A 571 26.84 -55.10 -33.58
CA VAL A 571 27.48 -56.14 -34.40
C VAL A 571 28.50 -56.85 -33.52
N VAL A 572 28.20 -58.10 -33.14
CA VAL A 572 29.05 -58.81 -32.18
C VAL A 572 30.22 -59.47 -32.92
N ASN A 573 31.39 -59.38 -32.28
CA ASN A 573 32.78 -59.65 -32.73
C ASN A 573 33.67 -58.39 -32.80
N ASN A 574 33.21 -57.21 -32.36
CA ASN A 574 34.09 -56.04 -32.25
C ASN A 574 33.73 -55.06 -31.14
N ASP A 575 34.76 -54.48 -30.54
CA ASP A 575 34.66 -53.47 -29.47
C ASP A 575 34.58 -52.03 -30.00
N ALA A 576 34.76 -51.81 -31.31
CA ALA A 576 34.80 -50.49 -31.93
C ALA A 576 33.77 -50.36 -33.07
N MET A 577 32.53 -50.11 -32.66
CA MET A 577 31.38 -49.81 -33.52
C MET A 577 30.99 -48.34 -33.34
N GLY A 578 30.87 -47.60 -34.45
CA GLY A 578 30.36 -46.23 -34.47
C GLY A 578 29.09 -46.14 -35.30
N ILE A 579 28.04 -45.52 -34.75
CA ILE A 579 26.87 -45.12 -35.55
C ILE A 579 27.18 -43.76 -36.15
N THR A 580 27.20 -43.66 -37.47
CA THR A 580 27.60 -42.42 -38.18
C THR A 580 26.43 -41.60 -38.70
N GLY A 581 25.25 -42.20 -38.78
CA GLY A 581 24.04 -41.49 -39.17
C GLY A 581 22.77 -42.27 -38.85
N ILE A 582 21.70 -41.54 -38.57
CA ILE A 582 20.35 -42.06 -38.38
C ILE A 582 19.41 -41.18 -39.18
N GLU A 583 18.61 -41.79 -40.06
CA GLU A 583 17.48 -41.11 -40.70
C GLU A 583 16.16 -41.63 -40.11
N GLY A 584 15.13 -40.80 -40.21
CA GLY A 584 13.84 -41.13 -39.67
C GLY A 584 12.79 -40.12 -40.06
N VAL A 585 11.56 -40.44 -39.66
CA VAL A 585 10.40 -39.59 -39.86
C VAL A 585 9.80 -39.21 -38.52
N LEU A 586 9.08 -38.10 -38.48
CA LEU A 586 8.33 -37.70 -37.30
C LEU A 586 6.91 -38.21 -37.39
N VAL A 587 6.40 -38.82 -36.32
CA VAL A 587 5.07 -39.45 -36.33
C VAL A 587 4.30 -39.01 -35.09
N ASP A 588 3.12 -38.42 -35.29
CA ASP A 588 2.26 -38.01 -34.16
C ASP A 588 1.46 -39.18 -33.57
N ARG A 589 0.74 -38.91 -32.47
CA ARG A 589 -0.14 -39.88 -31.80
C ARG A 589 -1.23 -40.45 -32.70
N LYS A 590 -1.62 -39.74 -33.77
CA LYS A 590 -2.63 -40.16 -34.74
C LYS A 590 -2.04 -40.94 -35.92
N GLY A 591 -0.72 -41.10 -35.98
CA GLY A 591 0.00 -41.78 -37.05
C GLY A 591 0.31 -40.90 -38.26
N ASN A 592 0.11 -39.57 -38.17
CA ASN A 592 0.50 -38.66 -39.25
C ASN A 592 2.02 -38.55 -39.32
N ILE A 593 2.57 -38.66 -40.52
CA ILE A 593 4.00 -38.61 -40.79
C ILE A 593 4.39 -37.22 -41.26
N TYR A 594 5.44 -36.66 -40.67
CA TYR A 594 6.00 -35.35 -40.98
C TYR A 594 7.46 -35.49 -41.41
N ASN A 595 7.85 -34.66 -42.39
CA ASN A 595 9.25 -34.50 -42.75
C ASN A 595 9.97 -33.72 -41.63
N ARG A 596 11.11 -34.26 -41.17
CA ARG A 596 11.91 -33.64 -40.11
C ARG A 596 12.39 -32.23 -40.48
N GLU A 597 12.69 -31.99 -41.75
CA GLU A 597 13.18 -30.69 -42.23
C GLU A 597 12.08 -29.63 -42.34
N GLU A 598 10.83 -30.06 -42.45
CA GLU A 598 9.66 -29.18 -42.59
C GLU A 598 8.96 -28.92 -41.25
N TYR A 599 9.25 -29.71 -40.21
CA TYR A 599 8.65 -29.55 -38.89
C TYR A 599 9.38 -28.46 -38.10
N ASP A 600 8.71 -27.32 -37.93
CA ASP A 600 9.20 -26.24 -37.08
C ASP A 600 9.05 -26.63 -35.59
N TYR A 601 10.14 -27.15 -35.03
CA TYR A 601 10.20 -27.51 -33.62
C TYR A 601 9.99 -26.33 -32.68
N TYR A 602 10.41 -25.13 -33.07
CA TYR A 602 10.33 -23.93 -32.24
C TYR A 602 8.90 -23.38 -32.20
N ALA A 603 8.23 -23.31 -33.34
CA ALA A 603 6.83 -22.90 -33.40
C ALA A 603 5.88 -23.86 -32.68
N ASN A 604 6.28 -25.13 -32.52
CA ASN A 604 5.49 -26.16 -31.85
C ASN A 604 6.04 -26.52 -30.45
N MET A 605 6.80 -25.62 -29.82
CA MET A 605 7.40 -25.89 -28.50
C MET A 605 6.36 -26.15 -27.40
N ASP A 606 5.20 -25.51 -27.46
CA ASP A 606 4.16 -25.62 -26.43
C ASP A 606 3.11 -26.70 -26.73
N VAL A 607 3.27 -27.43 -27.84
CA VAL A 607 2.39 -28.53 -28.19
C VAL A 607 2.72 -29.74 -27.33
N ILE A 608 1.74 -30.23 -26.56
CA ILE A 608 1.89 -31.39 -25.67
C ILE A 608 2.07 -32.70 -26.47
N ASP A 609 1.35 -32.86 -27.58
CA ASP A 609 1.42 -34.02 -28.47
C ASP A 609 2.42 -33.80 -29.62
N LYS A 610 3.72 -33.76 -29.30
CA LYS A 610 4.76 -33.66 -30.33
C LYS A 610 4.92 -34.97 -31.10
N PRO A 611 5.17 -34.91 -32.42
CA PRO A 611 5.49 -36.10 -33.17
C PRO A 611 6.86 -36.64 -32.73
N ARG A 612 6.96 -37.97 -32.63
CA ARG A 612 8.15 -38.69 -32.18
C ARG A 612 8.98 -39.13 -33.37
N HIS A 613 10.29 -39.22 -33.18
CA HIS A 613 11.20 -39.65 -34.24
C HIS A 613 11.23 -41.17 -34.34
N TYR A 614 10.76 -41.69 -35.46
CA TYR A 614 10.85 -43.10 -35.82
C TYR A 614 12.03 -43.31 -36.75
N GLN A 615 12.99 -44.10 -36.30
CA GLN A 615 14.15 -44.49 -37.08
C GLN A 615 13.72 -45.34 -38.28
N THR A 616 14.06 -44.89 -39.48
CA THR A 616 13.80 -45.64 -40.72
C THR A 616 15.09 -46.14 -41.35
N LYS A 617 16.22 -45.49 -41.07
CA LYS A 617 17.52 -45.88 -41.63
C LYS A 617 18.65 -45.68 -40.63
N MET A 618 19.65 -46.55 -40.66
CA MET A 618 20.86 -46.48 -39.85
C MET A 618 22.10 -46.71 -40.71
N PHE A 619 23.14 -45.95 -40.41
CA PHE A 619 24.48 -46.14 -40.95
C PHE A 619 25.43 -46.51 -39.82
N ILE A 620 26.01 -47.70 -39.94
CA ILE A 620 26.95 -48.25 -38.96
C ILE A 620 28.32 -48.34 -39.62
N GLU A 621 29.34 -47.86 -38.93
CA GLU A 621 30.73 -48.03 -39.30
C GLU A 621 31.44 -48.91 -38.26
N LEU A 622 32.12 -49.95 -38.76
CA LEU A 622 32.93 -50.85 -37.97
C LEU A 622 34.39 -50.60 -38.31
N GLN A 623 35.20 -50.28 -37.30
CA GLN A 623 36.64 -50.10 -37.46
C GLN A 623 37.36 -50.64 -36.23
N ASN A 624 38.56 -51.17 -36.39
CA ASN A 624 39.38 -51.56 -35.25
C ASN A 624 40.28 -50.37 -34.86
N GLU A 625 40.26 -49.95 -33.60
CA GLU A 625 41.06 -48.82 -33.11
C GLU A 625 42.57 -49.11 -33.13
N ILE A 626 42.97 -50.39 -33.16
CA ILE A 626 44.35 -50.85 -32.99
C ILE A 626 44.95 -51.36 -34.31
N SER A 627 44.13 -51.85 -35.24
CA SER A 627 44.59 -52.41 -36.52
C SER A 627 43.82 -51.85 -37.72
N ALA A 628 44.49 -51.67 -38.85
CA ALA A 628 43.87 -51.34 -40.13
C ALA A 628 43.28 -52.57 -40.86
N GLU A 629 42.95 -53.64 -40.13
CA GLU A 629 42.30 -54.83 -40.71
C GLU A 629 40.81 -54.55 -40.94
N GLU A 630 40.31 -54.98 -42.11
CA GLU A 630 38.88 -54.90 -42.43
C GLU A 630 38.07 -55.85 -41.53
N ILE A 631 36.85 -55.45 -41.19
CA ILE A 631 35.98 -56.21 -40.29
C ILE A 631 34.89 -56.88 -41.12
N ILE A 632 34.83 -58.21 -41.08
CA ILE A 632 33.75 -58.95 -41.72
C ILE A 632 32.66 -59.21 -40.67
N PRO A 633 31.46 -58.61 -40.79
CA PRO A 633 30.41 -58.77 -39.79
C PRO A 633 29.79 -60.18 -39.87
N GLY A 634 29.69 -60.87 -38.73
CA GLY A 634 29.16 -62.23 -38.66
C GLY A 634 27.65 -62.28 -38.37
N TRP A 635 27.20 -61.51 -37.40
CA TRP A 635 25.78 -61.37 -37.08
C TRP A 635 25.45 -59.98 -36.55
N LEU A 636 24.22 -59.56 -36.80
CA LEU A 636 23.60 -58.36 -36.24
C LEU A 636 22.80 -58.76 -35.01
N SER A 637 23.05 -58.09 -33.89
CA SER A 637 22.33 -58.29 -32.62
C SER A 637 21.48 -57.08 -32.32
N VAL A 638 20.18 -57.28 -32.14
CA VAL A 638 19.32 -56.33 -31.44
C VAL A 638 19.52 -56.55 -29.96
N ARG A 639 19.88 -55.50 -29.22
CA ARG A 639 19.99 -55.51 -27.74
C ARG A 639 18.74 -54.99 -27.04
N GLY A 640 17.88 -54.33 -27.81
CA GLY A 640 16.63 -53.79 -27.32
C GLY A 640 16.11 -52.69 -28.23
N TYR A 641 15.07 -52.02 -27.76
CA TYR A 641 14.40 -50.97 -28.52
C TYR A 641 13.83 -49.89 -27.62
N GLN A 642 13.70 -48.68 -28.15
CA GLN A 642 12.94 -47.61 -27.50
C GLN A 642 11.50 -47.60 -28.01
N GLY A 643 10.57 -47.32 -27.11
CA GLY A 643 9.17 -47.14 -27.47
C GLY A 643 8.45 -46.24 -26.49
N THR A 644 7.22 -45.88 -26.84
CA THR A 644 6.32 -45.11 -26.01
C THR A 644 4.97 -45.79 -25.92
N THR A 645 4.44 -45.88 -24.70
CA THR A 645 3.04 -46.23 -24.46
C THR A 645 2.25 -44.93 -24.24
N TYR A 646 1.22 -44.67 -25.03
CA TYR A 646 0.25 -43.61 -24.73
C TYR A 646 -0.69 -44.05 -23.62
N LEU A 647 -0.96 -43.14 -22.67
CA LEU A 647 -1.73 -43.41 -21.47
C LEU A 647 -3.00 -42.57 -21.49
N ASP A 648 -4.14 -43.18 -21.18
CA ASP A 648 -5.43 -42.48 -21.02
C ASP A 648 -5.88 -42.45 -19.54
N GLU A 649 -4.99 -42.86 -18.64
CA GLU A 649 -5.25 -42.93 -17.21
C GLU A 649 -5.28 -41.54 -16.57
N VAL A 650 -6.24 -41.31 -15.66
CA VAL A 650 -6.35 -40.06 -14.90
C VAL A 650 -6.29 -40.37 -13.41
N ILE A 651 -5.32 -39.76 -12.73
CA ILE A 651 -5.14 -39.92 -11.29
C ILE A 651 -5.87 -38.79 -10.58
N ASN A 652 -6.86 -39.15 -9.76
CA ASN A 652 -7.59 -38.19 -8.93
C ASN A 652 -6.99 -38.15 -7.52
N LEU A 653 -6.69 -36.95 -7.05
CA LEU A 653 -6.02 -36.71 -5.77
C LEU A 653 -6.78 -35.67 -4.94
N GLU A 654 -7.05 -36.01 -3.69
CA GLU A 654 -7.57 -35.07 -2.69
C GLU A 654 -6.40 -34.42 -1.96
N LEU A 655 -6.37 -33.09 -1.93
CA LEU A 655 -5.35 -32.30 -1.26
C LEU A 655 -5.84 -31.97 0.16
N LYS A 656 -5.09 -32.41 1.17
CA LYS A 656 -5.42 -32.21 2.59
C LYS A 656 -4.96 -30.87 3.12
#